data_AF-A0A4U6X920-F1
#
_entry.id   AF-A0A4U6X920-F1
#
_cell.length_a   1.000
_cell.length_b   1.000
_cell.length_c   1.000
_cell.angle_alpha   90.00
_cell.angle_beta   90.00
_cell.angle_gamma   90.00
#
_symmetry.space_group_name_H-M   'P 1'
#
loop_
_entity.id
_entity.type
_entity.pdbx_description
1 polymer ?
#
loop_
_entity_poly.entity_id
_entity_poly.type
_entity_poly.pdbx_seq_one_letter_code
_entity_poly.pdbx_strand_id
1 'polypeptide(L)'
;MAVPPTGVFVPVPTFFHSASASAGALQPKVDIDTQIKHSVYLAQNGIRGLVLLGSTGEAIHLTRAERHDLVAGVKKGLEDAGFPDYPIMAGVLTNGIDETLEWLDDYAKAGAQWGLVLVPGYFGAAANQENIKEWYTVVADKSPLPILVYNYPGVTNNVLVEPDTYKDLAQHPKIVGCKMSHGNVSLHIQVSSDPRIEHAKFRVYSGFGQQLAPIVLFGAAGVIDGLAAFYPKTVSRLFALAEKRPVEQGTLEEVQRLQYAVSRAEDFIGKTGIIGIREGIIRKAGFGALEGGRLPLKGRLPEATWTALDSLLLADIEKIEKSLPPFSSLPLDPDGPPGNAWGLYGKDDRLGALNLLTPAVVAAAAASEIRSGERVSLDWSLDNPSQPSFDRPPFQSRLVNRAHPSGEGRTVNDDVLHFNTQCSSQWDGFRHYGYQKARRYYNNTTQADLENPKNIGIDGFMHKGLTLSPPPPPAWVEKGGIVGRGVLLDYAGFCARHGIAVDAFASGSISLAHLRQVAAEQGGDGSGSGSGSGDGSGVTFRAGDILFVRSGFTAGYNAKDEAGRRAVAARASPDFLGVEPTAEVLRWIWESGFAAVAGDAPSFERAPIAGPHTAVGGVWQGEPWEEEMQGGGLLHQWLLGGWGLPIGEMFDLEALSDKCRELGRWTFFVSSVPLKVPGGVASPPNAVAIF
;
A
#
# COMPACT_ATOMS: atom_id res chain seq x y z
N MET A 1 -2.81 3.46 29.23
CA MET A 1 -2.37 2.11 28.78
C MET A 1 -2.67 2.01 27.30
N ALA A 2 -1.81 1.35 26.53
CA ALA A 2 -1.97 1.26 25.08
C ALA A 2 -3.15 0.33 24.73
N VAL A 3 -4.07 0.84 23.93
CA VAL A 3 -5.20 0.08 23.36
C VAL A 3 -4.71 -0.56 22.07
N PRO A 4 -5.14 -1.78 21.70
CA PRO A 4 -4.69 -2.38 20.46
C PRO A 4 -5.11 -1.54 19.25
N PRO A 5 -4.25 -1.40 18.22
CA PRO A 5 -4.55 -0.58 17.05
C PRO A 5 -5.62 -1.20 16.16
N THR A 6 -6.38 -0.38 15.42
CA THR A 6 -7.29 -0.87 14.38
C THR A 6 -6.51 -1.60 13.28
N GLY A 7 -7.11 -2.63 12.68
CA GLY A 7 -6.48 -3.41 11.63
C GLY A 7 -6.87 -4.88 11.58
N VAL A 8 -6.18 -5.60 10.70
CA VAL A 8 -6.25 -7.07 10.60
C VAL A 8 -5.20 -7.67 11.50
N PHE A 9 -5.63 -8.53 12.42
CA PHE A 9 -4.77 -9.38 13.23
C PHE A 9 -4.90 -10.81 12.74
N VAL A 10 -3.84 -11.60 12.89
CA VAL A 10 -3.86 -13.04 12.54
C VAL A 10 -3.79 -13.89 13.81
N PRO A 11 -4.74 -14.81 14.06
CA PRO A 11 -4.61 -15.85 15.06
C PRO A 11 -3.67 -16.92 14.53
N VAL A 12 -2.36 -16.73 14.74
CA VAL A 12 -1.33 -17.55 14.13
C VAL A 12 -1.42 -18.98 14.68
N PRO A 13 -1.56 -20.02 13.84
CA PRO A 13 -1.48 -21.39 14.31
C PRO A 13 -0.09 -21.70 14.84
N THR A 14 0.00 -22.66 15.76
CA THR A 14 1.31 -23.13 16.23
C THR A 14 1.92 -24.08 15.21
N PHE A 15 3.16 -23.81 14.79
CA PHE A 15 3.93 -24.72 13.96
C PHE A 15 4.62 -25.78 14.82
N PHE A 16 4.70 -27.00 14.26
CA PHE A 16 5.35 -28.13 14.90
C PHE A 16 6.29 -28.79 13.90
N HIS A 17 7.41 -29.29 14.39
CA HIS A 17 8.30 -30.11 13.59
C HIS A 17 7.60 -31.41 13.15
N SER A 18 8.10 -32.05 12.10
CA SER A 18 7.57 -33.35 11.67
C SER A 18 7.72 -34.41 12.77
N ALA A 19 6.89 -35.45 12.72
CA ALA A 19 6.99 -36.58 13.64
C ALA A 19 8.37 -37.26 13.57
N SER A 20 8.98 -37.33 12.38
CA SER A 20 10.33 -37.87 12.18
C SER A 20 11.42 -37.01 12.81
N ALA A 21 11.31 -35.68 12.71
CA ALA A 21 12.23 -34.74 13.37
C ALA A 21 12.04 -34.69 14.90
N SER A 22 10.92 -35.22 15.40
CA SER A 22 10.60 -35.32 16.83
C SER A 22 10.77 -36.74 17.39
N ALA A 23 11.57 -37.59 16.73
CA ALA A 23 11.78 -38.98 17.14
C ALA A 23 12.19 -39.10 18.62
N GLY A 24 11.44 -39.89 19.39
CA GLY A 24 11.67 -40.10 20.83
C GLY A 24 10.88 -39.18 21.77
N ALA A 25 10.19 -38.15 21.25
CA ALA A 25 9.26 -37.35 22.04
C ALA A 25 7.83 -37.94 21.99
N LEU A 26 7.06 -37.76 23.08
CA LEU A 26 5.66 -38.21 23.15
C LEU A 26 4.74 -37.46 22.16
N GLN A 27 5.13 -36.26 21.78
CA GLN A 27 4.41 -35.39 20.86
C GLN A 27 5.39 -34.50 20.07
N PRO A 28 5.01 -34.02 18.88
CA PRO A 28 5.85 -33.11 18.11
C PRO A 28 6.21 -31.84 18.89
N LYS A 29 7.48 -31.44 18.76
CA LYS A 29 8.00 -30.20 19.36
C LYS A 29 7.52 -28.98 18.59
N VAL A 30 7.35 -27.86 19.29
CA VAL A 30 7.02 -26.56 18.70
C VAL A 30 8.19 -26.10 17.82
N ASP A 31 7.87 -25.59 16.62
CA ASP A 31 8.83 -25.07 15.64
C ASP A 31 8.85 -23.53 15.72
N ILE A 32 9.65 -23.00 16.65
CA ILE A 32 9.73 -21.55 16.91
C ILE A 32 10.33 -20.81 15.71
N ASP A 33 11.29 -21.39 15.00
CA ASP A 33 11.92 -20.76 13.85
C ASP A 33 10.92 -20.51 12.72
N THR A 34 10.07 -21.49 12.43
CA THR A 34 8.98 -21.33 11.46
C THR A 34 7.95 -20.32 11.96
N GLN A 35 7.64 -20.34 13.27
CA GLN A 35 6.74 -19.37 13.89
C GLN A 35 7.22 -17.94 13.68
N ILE A 36 8.51 -17.68 13.87
CA ILE A 36 9.15 -16.38 13.64
C ILE A 36 9.07 -15.98 12.17
N LYS A 37 9.49 -16.87 11.26
CA LYS A 37 9.51 -16.57 9.81
C LYS A 37 8.12 -16.23 9.28
N HIS A 38 7.10 -16.98 9.67
CA HIS A 38 5.72 -16.70 9.27
C HIS A 38 5.22 -15.39 9.89
N SER A 39 5.54 -15.12 11.16
CA SER A 39 5.19 -13.85 11.83
C SER A 39 5.78 -12.62 11.13
N VAL A 40 7.05 -12.69 10.71
CA VAL A 40 7.71 -11.63 9.94
C VAL A 40 7.09 -11.49 8.56
N TYR A 41 6.78 -12.60 7.89
CA TYR A 41 6.05 -12.58 6.61
C TYR A 41 4.72 -11.83 6.74
N LEU A 42 3.92 -12.10 7.79
CA LEU A 42 2.65 -11.40 8.01
C LEU A 42 2.86 -9.89 8.21
N ALA A 43 3.85 -9.49 9.02
CA ALA A 43 4.18 -8.09 9.25
C ALA A 43 4.57 -7.35 7.98
N GLN A 44 5.33 -8.00 7.09
CA GLN A 44 5.73 -7.45 5.79
C GLN A 44 4.58 -7.37 4.78
N ASN A 45 3.48 -8.06 5.01
CA ASN A 45 2.36 -8.18 4.07
C ASN A 45 1.08 -7.47 4.57
N GLY A 46 1.23 -6.45 5.41
CA GLY A 46 0.15 -5.52 5.78
C GLY A 46 -0.70 -5.95 6.97
N ILE A 47 -0.42 -7.11 7.58
CA ILE A 47 -1.04 -7.48 8.86
C ILE A 47 -0.63 -6.46 9.91
N ARG A 48 -1.57 -6.10 10.80
CA ARG A 48 -1.34 -5.07 11.83
C ARG A 48 -0.76 -5.64 13.11
N GLY A 49 -1.08 -6.88 13.43
CA GLY A 49 -0.66 -7.52 14.67
C GLY A 49 -0.93 -9.02 14.68
N LEU A 50 -0.39 -9.69 15.70
CA LEU A 50 -0.56 -11.14 15.87
C LEU A 50 -1.40 -11.43 17.10
N VAL A 51 -2.19 -12.49 17.01
CA VAL A 51 -2.73 -13.19 18.16
C VAL A 51 -2.05 -14.54 18.24
N LEU A 52 -1.10 -14.67 19.17
CA LEU A 52 -0.42 -15.92 19.46
C LEU A 52 -1.23 -16.71 20.48
N LEU A 53 -1.17 -18.04 20.42
CA LEU A 53 -1.73 -18.90 21.47
C LEU A 53 -3.25 -18.68 21.72
N GLY A 54 -3.99 -18.24 20.70
CA GLY A 54 -5.46 -18.28 20.70
C GLY A 54 -5.98 -19.69 20.45
N SER A 55 -7.29 -19.84 20.19
CA SER A 55 -7.89 -21.13 19.83
C SER A 55 -7.20 -21.77 18.61
N THR A 56 -6.92 -20.98 17.57
CA THR A 56 -6.15 -21.41 16.38
C THR A 56 -4.70 -21.76 16.70
N GLY A 57 -4.12 -21.10 17.70
CA GLY A 57 -2.77 -21.38 18.20
C GLY A 57 -2.68 -22.61 19.10
N GLU A 58 -3.79 -23.31 19.36
CA GLU A 58 -3.83 -24.56 20.11
C GLU A 58 -3.18 -24.48 21.51
N ALA A 59 -3.30 -23.33 22.19
CA ALA A 59 -2.55 -23.08 23.43
C ALA A 59 -2.78 -24.13 24.54
N ILE A 60 -3.95 -24.76 24.57
CA ILE A 60 -4.29 -25.83 25.52
C ILE A 60 -3.51 -27.14 25.27
N HIS A 61 -2.88 -27.30 24.10
CA HIS A 61 -2.00 -28.42 23.79
C HIS A 61 -0.53 -28.15 24.16
N LEU A 62 -0.18 -26.93 24.58
CA LEU A 62 1.18 -26.52 24.88
C LEU A 62 1.43 -26.54 26.38
N THR A 63 2.65 -26.89 26.77
CA THR A 63 3.13 -26.73 28.14
C THR A 63 3.35 -25.26 28.47
N ARG A 64 3.45 -24.93 29.77
CA ARG A 64 3.74 -23.56 30.24
C ARG A 64 5.02 -22.98 29.61
N ALA A 65 6.10 -23.77 29.59
CA ALA A 65 7.38 -23.37 29.00
C ALA A 65 7.25 -23.10 27.49
N GLU A 66 6.60 -24.00 26.74
CA GLU A 66 6.41 -23.83 25.30
C GLU A 66 5.59 -22.59 24.94
N ARG A 67 4.57 -22.25 25.76
CA ARG A 67 3.79 -21.02 25.58
C ARG A 67 4.67 -19.78 25.77
N HIS A 68 5.46 -19.74 26.84
CA HIS A 68 6.37 -18.64 27.10
C HIS A 68 7.42 -18.49 25.98
N ASP A 69 8.10 -19.58 25.62
CA ASP A 69 9.20 -19.57 24.65
C ASP A 69 8.72 -19.19 23.25
N LEU A 70 7.51 -19.60 22.85
CA LEU A 70 6.92 -19.21 21.58
C LEU A 70 6.68 -17.69 21.51
N VAL A 71 6.07 -17.09 22.54
CA VAL A 71 5.78 -15.65 22.56
C VAL A 71 7.09 -14.85 22.58
N ALA A 72 8.03 -15.23 23.45
CA ALA A 72 9.33 -14.56 23.56
C ALA A 72 10.15 -14.68 22.27
N GLY A 73 10.14 -15.86 21.64
CA GLY A 73 10.82 -16.10 20.36
C GLY A 73 10.25 -15.24 19.23
N VAL A 74 8.92 -15.17 19.10
CA VAL A 74 8.27 -14.31 18.09
C VAL A 74 8.54 -12.83 18.33
N LYS A 75 8.47 -12.35 19.58
CA LYS A 75 8.76 -10.96 19.94
C LYS A 75 10.19 -10.57 19.50
N LYS A 76 11.17 -11.38 19.89
CA LYS A 76 12.57 -11.17 19.49
C LYS A 76 12.75 -11.24 17.98
N GLY A 77 12.16 -12.23 17.32
CA GLY A 77 12.27 -12.40 15.87
C GLY A 77 11.69 -11.22 15.07
N LEU A 78 10.62 -10.60 15.57
CA LEU A 78 10.06 -9.38 14.98
C LEU A 78 10.97 -8.17 15.22
N GLU A 79 11.55 -8.02 16.41
CA GLU A 79 12.56 -6.97 16.70
C GLU A 79 13.77 -7.08 15.77
N ASP A 80 14.35 -8.28 15.65
CA ASP A 80 15.49 -8.56 14.78
C ASP A 80 15.18 -8.29 13.30
N ALA A 81 13.91 -8.41 12.89
CA ALA A 81 13.42 -8.13 11.54
C ALA A 81 12.99 -6.67 11.31
N GLY A 82 13.23 -5.75 12.26
CA GLY A 82 12.92 -4.33 12.13
C GLY A 82 11.50 -3.92 12.55
N PHE A 83 10.79 -4.76 13.30
CA PHE A 83 9.45 -4.48 13.84
C PHE A 83 9.43 -4.47 15.39
N PRO A 84 10.18 -3.58 16.05
CA PRO A 84 10.38 -3.65 17.49
C PRO A 84 9.11 -3.47 18.32
N ASP A 85 8.15 -2.66 17.86
CA ASP A 85 6.90 -2.39 18.57
C ASP A 85 5.69 -3.12 17.97
N TYR A 86 5.92 -4.25 17.28
CA TYR A 86 4.85 -4.96 16.61
C TYR A 86 3.78 -5.45 17.61
N PRO A 87 2.47 -5.21 17.34
CA PRO A 87 1.39 -5.60 18.25
C PRO A 87 1.25 -7.13 18.40
N ILE A 88 1.34 -7.63 19.63
CA ILE A 88 1.15 -9.05 20.00
C ILE A 88 0.10 -9.16 21.11
N MET A 89 -0.96 -9.90 20.83
CA MET A 89 -1.89 -10.41 21.84
C MET A 89 -1.58 -11.89 22.10
N ALA A 90 -1.67 -12.31 23.35
CA ALA A 90 -1.52 -13.72 23.73
C ALA A 90 -2.84 -14.28 24.27
N GLY A 91 -3.29 -15.42 23.73
CA GLY A 91 -4.54 -16.06 24.11
C GLY A 91 -4.47 -16.79 25.45
N VAL A 92 -5.46 -16.56 26.31
CA VAL A 92 -5.63 -17.23 27.60
C VAL A 92 -6.93 -18.02 27.57
N LEU A 93 -6.85 -19.35 27.58
CA LEU A 93 -7.97 -20.25 27.29
C LEU A 93 -8.34 -21.14 28.49
N THR A 94 -8.12 -20.63 29.70
CA THR A 94 -8.33 -21.31 30.97
C THR A 94 -9.66 -20.90 31.61
N ASN A 95 -10.18 -21.69 32.56
CA ASN A 95 -11.48 -21.41 33.18
C ASN A 95 -11.36 -20.83 34.61
N GLY A 96 -10.27 -21.12 35.31
CA GLY A 96 -10.01 -20.66 36.68
C GLY A 96 -9.25 -19.33 36.73
N ILE A 97 -9.50 -18.51 37.75
CA ILE A 97 -8.86 -17.20 37.90
C ILE A 97 -7.34 -17.33 38.11
N ASP A 98 -6.92 -18.20 39.03
CA ASP A 98 -5.50 -18.34 39.39
C ASP A 98 -4.64 -18.74 38.17
N GLU A 99 -5.09 -19.73 37.39
CA GLU A 99 -4.38 -20.17 36.18
C GLU A 99 -4.42 -19.10 35.08
N THR A 100 -5.52 -18.36 34.96
CA THR A 100 -5.63 -17.23 34.02
C THR A 100 -4.60 -16.16 34.33
N LEU A 101 -4.45 -15.81 35.62
CA LEU A 101 -3.45 -14.83 36.08
C LEU A 101 -2.01 -15.35 35.91
N GLU A 102 -1.77 -16.65 36.11
CA GLU A 102 -0.47 -17.28 35.83
C GLU A 102 -0.06 -17.12 34.36
N TRP A 103 -0.98 -17.39 33.42
CA TRP A 103 -0.70 -17.23 31.99
C TRP A 103 -0.47 -15.77 31.60
N LEU A 104 -1.24 -14.84 32.16
CA LEU A 104 -1.08 -13.40 31.90
C LEU A 104 0.27 -12.88 32.39
N ASP A 105 0.73 -13.35 33.55
CA ASP A 105 2.06 -13.04 34.09
C ASP A 105 3.19 -13.60 33.23
N ASP A 106 3.07 -14.84 32.77
CA ASP A 106 4.03 -15.45 31.86
C ASP A 106 4.10 -14.70 30.51
N TYR A 107 2.95 -14.31 29.95
CA TYR A 107 2.89 -13.57 28.69
C TYR A 107 3.43 -12.15 28.81
N ALA A 108 3.24 -11.49 29.95
CA ALA A 108 3.85 -10.19 30.22
C ALA A 108 5.37 -10.29 30.19
N LYS A 109 5.94 -11.31 30.84
CA LYS A 109 7.39 -11.57 30.84
C LYS A 109 7.93 -11.94 29.47
N ALA A 110 7.13 -12.66 28.67
CA ALA A 110 7.48 -13.03 27.29
C ALA A 110 7.36 -11.86 26.30
N GLY A 111 6.80 -10.71 26.70
CA GLY A 111 6.74 -9.49 25.88
C GLY A 111 5.45 -9.30 25.08
N ALA A 112 4.38 -10.04 25.38
CA ALA A 112 3.05 -9.72 24.84
C ALA A 112 2.52 -8.41 25.45
N GLN A 113 1.81 -7.61 24.67
CA GLN A 113 1.25 -6.34 25.13
C GLN A 113 -0.19 -6.47 25.64
N TRP A 114 -0.92 -7.52 25.23
CA TRP A 114 -2.30 -7.77 25.66
C TRP A 114 -2.60 -9.25 25.91
N GLY A 115 -3.48 -9.52 26.86
CA GLY A 115 -4.11 -10.83 27.03
C GLY A 115 -5.45 -10.91 26.30
N LEU A 116 -5.64 -11.91 25.44
CA LEU A 116 -6.94 -12.21 24.83
C LEU A 116 -7.61 -13.34 25.62
N VAL A 117 -8.46 -12.98 26.58
CA VAL A 117 -8.94 -13.88 27.63
C VAL A 117 -10.29 -14.48 27.25
N LEU A 118 -10.34 -15.79 27.03
CA LEU A 118 -11.55 -16.52 26.68
C LEU A 118 -12.51 -16.57 27.88
N VAL A 119 -13.80 -16.37 27.61
CA VAL A 119 -14.83 -16.54 28.64
C VAL A 119 -14.82 -17.98 29.18
N PRO A 120 -14.84 -18.20 30.51
CA PRO A 120 -14.93 -19.54 31.07
C PRO A 120 -16.17 -20.29 30.58
N GLY A 121 -15.95 -21.43 29.92
CA GLY A 121 -16.99 -22.10 29.16
C GLY A 121 -17.37 -23.48 29.68
N TYR A 122 -16.51 -24.16 30.45
CA TYR A 122 -16.74 -25.57 30.81
C TYR A 122 -18.08 -25.77 31.54
N PHE A 123 -18.38 -24.92 32.53
CA PHE A 123 -19.66 -24.88 33.24
C PHE A 123 -20.60 -23.77 32.73
N GLY A 124 -20.50 -23.44 31.44
CA GLY A 124 -21.17 -22.28 30.84
C GLY A 124 -22.67 -22.18 31.11
N ALA A 125 -23.38 -23.31 31.09
CA ALA A 125 -24.82 -23.35 31.37
C ALA A 125 -25.21 -22.96 32.81
N ALA A 126 -24.26 -22.97 33.74
CA ALA A 126 -24.48 -22.59 35.14
C ALA A 126 -24.06 -21.14 35.45
N ALA A 127 -23.26 -20.51 34.58
CA ALA A 127 -22.82 -19.13 34.74
C ALA A 127 -23.84 -18.15 34.14
N ASN A 128 -24.10 -17.04 34.82
CA ASN A 128 -24.90 -15.94 34.29
C ASN A 128 -24.02 -14.71 33.95
N GLN A 129 -24.62 -13.67 33.35
CA GLN A 129 -23.89 -12.46 32.95
C GLN A 129 -23.21 -11.73 34.13
N GLU A 130 -23.80 -11.73 35.33
CA GLU A 130 -23.17 -11.15 36.53
C GLU A 130 -21.92 -11.93 36.94
N ASN A 131 -21.97 -13.26 36.88
CA ASN A 131 -20.79 -14.10 37.15
C ASN A 131 -19.67 -13.83 36.13
N ILE A 132 -20.02 -13.65 34.87
CA ILE A 132 -19.05 -13.30 33.80
C ILE A 132 -18.43 -11.94 34.09
N LYS A 133 -19.23 -10.94 34.45
CA LYS A 133 -18.74 -9.59 34.80
C LYS A 133 -17.78 -9.61 35.98
N GLU A 134 -18.16 -10.27 37.07
CA GLU A 134 -17.34 -10.41 38.26
C GLU A 134 -16.02 -11.11 37.94
N TRP A 135 -16.07 -12.22 37.20
CA TRP A 135 -14.88 -12.98 36.81
C TRP A 135 -13.88 -12.14 36.01
N TYR A 136 -14.33 -11.44 34.96
CA TYR A 136 -13.47 -10.57 34.17
C TYR A 136 -12.93 -9.38 34.98
N THR A 137 -13.72 -8.84 35.90
CA THR A 137 -13.28 -7.74 36.78
C THR A 137 -12.13 -8.19 37.67
N VAL A 138 -12.26 -9.35 38.33
CA VAL A 138 -11.19 -9.91 39.19
C VAL A 138 -9.92 -10.19 38.38
N VAL A 139 -10.05 -10.78 37.19
CA VAL A 139 -8.91 -11.02 36.31
C VAL A 139 -8.25 -9.70 35.89
N ALA A 140 -9.03 -8.71 35.45
CA ALA A 140 -8.50 -7.44 34.98
C ALA A 140 -7.82 -6.63 36.10
N ASP A 141 -8.36 -6.63 37.31
CA ASP A 141 -7.77 -5.97 38.49
C ASP A 141 -6.34 -6.47 38.77
N LYS A 142 -6.16 -7.79 38.70
CA LYS A 142 -4.91 -8.47 39.05
C LYS A 142 -3.96 -8.70 37.89
N SER A 143 -4.43 -8.61 36.64
CA SER A 143 -3.61 -8.84 35.46
C SER A 143 -2.47 -7.82 35.34
N PRO A 144 -1.24 -8.26 35.01
CA PRO A 144 -0.14 -7.35 34.65
C PRO A 144 -0.32 -6.72 33.26
N LEU A 145 -1.17 -7.31 32.40
CA LEU A 145 -1.49 -6.82 31.06
C LEU A 145 -2.90 -6.23 30.99
N PRO A 146 -3.16 -5.23 30.12
CA PRO A 146 -4.52 -4.96 29.67
C PRO A 146 -5.07 -6.19 28.91
N ILE A 147 -6.35 -6.46 29.08
CA ILE A 147 -7.01 -7.65 28.53
C ILE A 147 -8.14 -7.29 27.56
N LEU A 148 -8.43 -8.22 26.66
CA LEU A 148 -9.59 -8.22 25.80
C LEU A 148 -10.49 -9.39 26.16
N VAL A 149 -11.80 -9.15 26.19
CA VAL A 149 -12.82 -10.18 26.36
C VAL A 149 -12.89 -11.01 25.08
N TYR A 150 -12.65 -12.31 25.15
CA TYR A 150 -12.78 -13.21 24.01
C TYR A 150 -14.02 -14.08 24.16
N ASN A 151 -15.01 -13.84 23.30
CA ASN A 151 -16.26 -14.59 23.28
C ASN A 151 -16.36 -15.47 22.03
N TYR A 152 -16.21 -16.78 22.22
CA TYR A 152 -16.34 -17.78 21.17
C TYR A 152 -17.24 -18.93 21.62
N PRO A 153 -18.58 -18.84 21.42
CA PRO A 153 -19.54 -19.83 21.89
C PRO A 153 -19.23 -21.27 21.44
N GLY A 154 -18.68 -21.43 20.22
CA GLY A 154 -18.35 -22.74 19.63
C GLY A 154 -17.30 -23.55 20.39
N VAL A 155 -16.51 -22.93 21.28
CA VAL A 155 -15.54 -23.62 22.15
C VAL A 155 -15.78 -23.38 23.64
N THR A 156 -16.87 -22.68 23.99
CA THR A 156 -17.19 -22.30 25.38
C THR A 156 -18.57 -22.80 25.80
N ASN A 157 -18.98 -23.96 25.28
CA ASN A 157 -20.27 -24.59 25.60
C ASN A 157 -21.47 -23.62 25.41
N ASN A 158 -21.45 -22.87 24.31
CA ASN A 158 -22.46 -21.88 23.93
C ASN A 158 -22.59 -20.65 24.84
N VAL A 159 -21.60 -20.35 25.70
CA VAL A 159 -21.61 -19.09 26.47
C VAL A 159 -21.54 -17.90 25.52
N LEU A 160 -22.58 -17.05 25.59
CA LEU A 160 -22.65 -15.78 24.87
C LEU A 160 -22.51 -14.65 25.88
N VAL A 161 -21.56 -13.74 25.62
CA VAL A 161 -21.44 -12.50 26.40
C VAL A 161 -22.37 -11.48 25.76
N GLU A 162 -23.28 -10.91 26.54
CA GLU A 162 -24.30 -9.99 26.03
C GLU A 162 -23.76 -8.56 25.84
N PRO A 163 -24.33 -7.75 24.92
CA PRO A 163 -23.91 -6.36 24.71
C PRO A 163 -23.84 -5.52 25.99
N ASP A 164 -24.83 -5.66 26.89
CA ASP A 164 -24.84 -4.94 28.17
C ASP A 164 -23.68 -5.35 29.09
N THR A 165 -23.22 -6.60 29.03
CA THR A 165 -22.03 -7.06 29.74
C THR A 165 -20.76 -6.38 29.20
N TYR A 166 -20.62 -6.24 27.87
CA TYR A 166 -19.48 -5.51 27.31
C TYR A 166 -19.48 -4.04 27.71
N LYS A 167 -20.64 -3.39 27.72
CA LYS A 167 -20.79 -2.00 28.16
C LYS A 167 -20.29 -1.79 29.60
N ASP A 168 -20.64 -2.70 30.51
CA ASP A 168 -20.20 -2.65 31.90
C ASP A 168 -18.69 -2.90 32.01
N LEU A 169 -18.18 -3.94 31.32
CA LEU A 169 -16.76 -4.30 31.34
C LEU A 169 -15.87 -3.23 30.70
N ALA A 170 -16.35 -2.52 29.68
CA ALA A 170 -15.61 -1.46 28.99
C ALA A 170 -15.31 -0.25 29.89
N GLN A 171 -15.96 -0.12 31.04
CA GLN A 171 -15.65 0.92 32.02
C GLN A 171 -14.37 0.62 32.81
N HIS A 172 -13.89 -0.63 32.80
CA HIS A 172 -12.71 -1.03 33.54
C HIS A 172 -11.42 -0.58 32.81
N PRO A 173 -10.47 0.09 33.48
CA PRO A 173 -9.30 0.71 32.83
C PRO A 173 -8.32 -0.29 32.18
N LYS A 174 -8.40 -1.58 32.54
CA LYS A 174 -7.60 -2.67 31.96
C LYS A 174 -8.37 -3.58 31.01
N ILE A 175 -9.66 -3.37 30.79
CA ILE A 175 -10.41 -4.12 29.77
C ILE A 175 -10.52 -3.22 28.54
N VAL A 176 -9.65 -3.47 27.56
CA VAL A 176 -9.39 -2.53 26.45
C VAL A 176 -10.00 -2.95 25.12
N GLY A 177 -10.84 -3.99 25.14
CA GLY A 177 -11.54 -4.42 23.94
C GLY A 177 -12.16 -5.80 24.06
N CYS A 178 -12.64 -6.31 22.93
CA CYS A 178 -13.14 -7.66 22.80
C CYS A 178 -12.84 -8.27 21.42
N LYS A 179 -12.81 -9.60 21.39
CA LYS A 179 -12.91 -10.41 20.18
C LYS A 179 -14.21 -11.20 20.22
N MET A 180 -15.07 -10.96 19.24
CA MET A 180 -16.39 -11.59 19.11
C MET A 180 -16.37 -12.61 17.97
N SER A 181 -16.52 -13.90 18.30
CA SER A 181 -16.43 -15.04 17.38
C SER A 181 -17.75 -15.81 17.28
N HIS A 182 -18.87 -15.10 17.12
CA HIS A 182 -20.21 -15.71 16.99
C HIS A 182 -20.91 -15.39 15.65
N GLY A 183 -20.30 -14.59 14.77
CA GLY A 183 -20.82 -14.33 13.42
C GLY A 183 -22.12 -13.52 13.34
N ASN A 184 -22.49 -12.83 14.42
CA ASN A 184 -23.70 -12.01 14.47
C ASN A 184 -23.30 -10.53 14.30
N VAL A 185 -23.53 -10.00 13.10
CA VAL A 185 -23.21 -8.60 12.75
C VAL A 185 -23.96 -7.61 13.65
N SER A 186 -25.22 -7.88 13.99
CA SER A 186 -26.02 -6.99 14.86
C SER A 186 -25.37 -6.83 16.24
N LEU A 187 -24.88 -7.90 16.85
CA LEU A 187 -24.19 -7.82 18.14
C LEU A 187 -22.86 -7.08 18.06
N HIS A 188 -22.12 -7.20 16.94
CA HIS A 188 -20.90 -6.41 16.74
C HIS A 188 -21.24 -4.92 16.72
N ILE A 189 -22.25 -4.52 15.94
CA ILE A 189 -22.69 -3.12 15.82
C ILE A 189 -23.18 -2.57 17.17
N GLN A 190 -23.97 -3.37 17.91
CA GLN A 190 -24.45 -2.96 19.23
C GLN A 190 -23.30 -2.61 20.19
N VAL A 191 -22.17 -3.32 20.13
CA VAL A 191 -21.00 -3.03 20.97
C VAL A 191 -20.09 -1.98 20.36
N SER A 192 -19.87 -1.97 19.04
CA SER A 192 -18.93 -1.04 18.38
C SER A 192 -19.49 0.35 18.13
N SER A 193 -20.79 0.55 18.33
CA SER A 193 -21.48 1.84 18.21
C SER A 193 -22.22 2.25 19.49
N ASP A 194 -22.03 1.56 20.62
CA ASP A 194 -22.69 1.92 21.88
C ASP A 194 -22.15 3.27 22.39
N PRO A 195 -22.96 4.33 22.52
CA PRO A 195 -22.49 5.64 22.97
C PRO A 195 -21.99 5.65 24.42
N ARG A 196 -22.23 4.57 25.18
CA ARG A 196 -21.79 4.40 26.58
C ARG A 196 -20.40 3.77 26.67
N ILE A 197 -19.82 3.33 25.55
CA ILE A 197 -18.46 2.79 25.46
C ILE A 197 -17.53 3.86 24.90
N GLU A 198 -16.44 4.14 25.61
CA GLU A 198 -15.39 5.02 25.10
C GLU A 198 -14.52 4.26 24.08
N HIS A 199 -14.90 4.28 22.80
CA HIS A 199 -14.23 3.50 21.74
C HIS A 199 -12.76 3.85 21.48
N ALA A 200 -12.29 5.00 21.98
CA ALA A 200 -10.87 5.33 22.01
C ALA A 200 -10.07 4.44 23.00
N LYS A 201 -10.74 3.89 24.02
CA LYS A 201 -10.19 3.03 25.07
C LYS A 201 -10.60 1.56 24.95
N PHE A 202 -11.66 1.26 24.21
CA PHE A 202 -12.19 -0.09 24.02
C PHE A 202 -12.39 -0.44 22.54
N ARG A 203 -11.72 -1.49 22.04
CA ARG A 203 -11.76 -1.88 20.61
C ARG A 203 -12.50 -3.20 20.39
N VAL A 204 -13.39 -3.21 19.40
CA VAL A 204 -14.17 -4.39 19.02
C VAL A 204 -13.56 -5.06 17.79
N TYR A 205 -13.13 -6.31 17.92
CA TYR A 205 -12.65 -7.13 16.81
C TYR A 205 -13.63 -8.28 16.55
N SER A 206 -13.86 -8.60 15.28
CA SER A 206 -14.50 -9.86 14.90
C SER A 206 -13.47 -10.99 14.86
N GLY A 207 -13.89 -12.24 15.09
CA GLY A 207 -13.08 -13.41 14.78
C GLY A 207 -13.28 -14.00 13.39
N PHE A 208 -14.05 -13.33 12.53
CA PHE A 208 -14.45 -13.78 11.19
C PHE A 208 -14.29 -12.65 10.16
N GLY A 209 -13.51 -12.88 9.12
CA GLY A 209 -13.26 -11.96 8.00
C GLY A 209 -14.44 -11.87 7.03
N GLN A 210 -15.33 -12.88 6.99
CA GLN A 210 -16.51 -12.84 6.11
C GLN A 210 -17.51 -11.71 6.43
N GLN A 211 -17.34 -11.03 7.57
CA GLN A 211 -18.15 -9.90 8.01
C GLN A 211 -17.31 -8.63 8.26
N LEU A 212 -16.07 -8.56 7.77
CA LEU A 212 -15.11 -7.48 8.06
C LEU A 212 -15.61 -6.09 7.63
N ALA A 213 -15.94 -5.89 6.36
CA ALA A 213 -16.42 -4.60 5.88
C ALA A 213 -17.69 -4.12 6.59
N PRO A 214 -18.77 -4.92 6.73
CA PRO A 214 -19.99 -4.42 7.36
C PRO A 214 -19.79 -4.02 8.82
N ILE A 215 -18.94 -4.70 9.61
CA ILE A 215 -18.71 -4.28 11.00
C ILE A 215 -17.81 -3.05 11.11
N VAL A 216 -16.78 -2.95 10.26
CA VAL A 216 -15.86 -1.78 10.25
C VAL A 216 -16.58 -0.52 9.79
N LEU A 217 -17.57 -0.67 8.91
CA LEU A 217 -18.47 0.43 8.54
C LEU A 217 -19.14 1.08 9.77
N PHE A 218 -19.43 0.28 10.81
CA PHE A 218 -20.08 0.70 12.06
C PHE A 218 -19.14 0.68 13.27
N GLY A 219 -17.88 1.08 13.07
CA GLY A 219 -16.97 1.42 14.17
C GLY A 219 -16.21 0.25 14.81
N ALA A 220 -16.36 -0.99 14.31
CA ALA A 220 -15.49 -2.07 14.74
C ALA A 220 -14.03 -1.78 14.34
N ALA A 221 -13.10 -2.18 15.19
CA ALA A 221 -11.67 -1.92 15.04
C ALA A 221 -10.99 -2.80 13.98
N GLY A 222 -11.65 -3.88 13.55
CA GLY A 222 -11.15 -4.80 12.52
C GLY A 222 -11.48 -6.25 12.83
N VAL A 223 -10.56 -7.15 12.50
CA VAL A 223 -10.75 -8.60 12.61
C VAL A 223 -9.49 -9.28 13.11
N ILE A 224 -9.67 -10.42 13.79
CA ILE A 224 -8.65 -11.41 14.10
C ILE A 224 -8.99 -12.65 13.24
N ASP A 225 -8.42 -12.71 12.03
CA ASP A 225 -8.83 -13.60 10.93
C ASP A 225 -7.80 -14.68 10.59
N GLY A 226 -8.25 -15.94 10.49
CA GLY A 226 -7.42 -17.09 10.11
C GLY A 226 -7.11 -17.17 8.61
N LEU A 227 -7.97 -16.65 7.74
CA LEU A 227 -7.72 -16.63 6.29
C LEU A 227 -6.54 -15.70 5.94
N ALA A 228 -6.45 -14.56 6.63
CA ALA A 228 -5.34 -13.61 6.55
C ALA A 228 -3.96 -14.22 6.90
N ALA A 229 -3.89 -15.42 7.48
CA ALA A 229 -2.62 -16.11 7.71
C ALA A 229 -1.91 -16.53 6.40
N PHE A 230 -2.64 -16.65 5.29
CA PHE A 230 -2.09 -17.03 3.98
C PHE A 230 -2.65 -16.23 2.79
N TYR A 231 -3.60 -15.31 3.02
CA TYR A 231 -3.94 -14.23 2.08
C TYR A 231 -3.91 -12.84 2.78
N PRO A 232 -2.76 -12.46 3.38
CA PRO A 232 -2.66 -11.26 4.23
C PRO A 232 -2.98 -9.96 3.50
N LYS A 233 -2.58 -9.81 2.23
CA LYS A 233 -2.68 -8.53 1.52
C LYS A 233 -4.11 -8.22 1.13
N THR A 234 -4.85 -9.23 0.69
CA THR A 234 -6.24 -9.08 0.27
C THR A 234 -7.12 -8.67 1.45
N VAL A 235 -6.99 -9.35 2.60
CA VAL A 235 -7.77 -9.03 3.80
C VAL A 235 -7.38 -7.67 4.38
N SER A 236 -6.08 -7.34 4.39
CA SER A 236 -5.60 -6.02 4.84
C SER A 236 -6.08 -4.90 3.92
N ARG A 237 -6.10 -5.12 2.60
CA ARG A 237 -6.64 -4.17 1.63
C ARG A 237 -8.14 -3.95 1.81
N LEU A 238 -8.89 -5.02 2.06
CA LEU A 238 -10.32 -4.93 2.37
C LEU A 238 -10.56 -4.06 3.62
N PHE A 239 -9.82 -4.31 4.71
CA PHE A 239 -9.90 -3.48 5.92
C PHE A 239 -9.58 -2.02 5.60
N ALA A 240 -8.44 -1.75 4.95
CA ALA A 240 -7.97 -0.39 4.69
C ALA A 240 -8.95 0.41 3.81
N LEU A 241 -9.68 -0.24 2.90
CA LEU A 241 -10.73 0.41 2.12
C LEU A 241 -12.03 0.57 2.90
N ALA A 242 -12.39 -0.40 3.73
CA ALA A 242 -13.61 -0.36 4.55
C ALA A 242 -13.53 0.63 5.72
N GLU A 243 -12.34 0.94 6.22
CA GLU A 243 -12.13 1.93 7.30
C GLU A 243 -12.23 3.38 6.81
N LYS A 244 -11.98 3.64 5.52
CA LYS A 244 -11.98 4.99 4.95
C LYS A 244 -13.32 5.71 5.13
N ARG A 245 -13.26 6.99 5.50
CA ARG A 245 -14.40 7.90 5.56
C ARG A 245 -14.04 9.22 4.85
N PRO A 246 -14.97 9.83 4.09
CA PRO A 246 -16.25 9.25 3.65
C PRO A 246 -16.04 8.04 2.71
N VAL A 247 -17.05 7.16 2.63
CA VAL A 247 -16.98 6.00 1.71
C VAL A 247 -17.43 6.43 0.33
N GLU A 248 -16.47 6.61 -0.58
CA GLU A 248 -16.77 6.95 -1.97
C GLU A 248 -17.29 5.76 -2.76
N GLN A 249 -18.10 6.02 -3.78
CA GLN A 249 -18.77 4.98 -4.59
C GLN A 249 -17.78 3.96 -5.18
N GLY A 250 -16.69 4.41 -5.81
CA GLY A 250 -15.67 3.50 -6.35
C GLY A 250 -14.92 2.71 -5.27
N THR A 251 -14.74 3.29 -4.07
CA THR A 251 -14.18 2.56 -2.93
C THR A 251 -15.15 1.48 -2.44
N LEU A 252 -16.45 1.80 -2.37
CA LEU A 252 -17.50 0.86 -1.98
C LEU A 252 -17.59 -0.34 -2.94
N GLU A 253 -17.50 -0.10 -4.24
CA GLU A 253 -17.52 -1.16 -5.27
C GLU A 253 -16.33 -2.12 -5.09
N GLU A 254 -15.14 -1.59 -4.81
CA GLU A 254 -13.96 -2.42 -4.55
C GLU A 254 -14.07 -3.16 -3.20
N VAL A 255 -14.60 -2.50 -2.15
CA VAL A 255 -14.91 -3.16 -0.87
C VAL A 255 -15.89 -4.31 -1.07
N GLN A 256 -16.94 -4.13 -1.89
CA GLN A 256 -17.90 -5.19 -2.20
C GLN A 256 -17.23 -6.36 -2.93
N ARG A 257 -16.37 -6.07 -3.91
CA ARG A 257 -15.62 -7.10 -4.67
C ARG A 257 -14.69 -7.90 -3.76
N LEU A 258 -13.91 -7.22 -2.92
CA LEU A 258 -12.97 -7.85 -2.00
C LEU A 258 -13.69 -8.61 -0.88
N GLN A 259 -14.75 -8.02 -0.31
CA GLN A 259 -15.57 -8.70 0.71
C GLN A 259 -16.20 -9.96 0.15
N TYR A 260 -16.70 -9.95 -1.09
CA TYR A 260 -17.20 -11.16 -1.75
C TYR A 260 -16.13 -12.26 -1.80
N ALA A 261 -14.93 -11.94 -2.28
CA ALA A 261 -13.83 -12.90 -2.38
C ALA A 261 -13.41 -13.45 -1.01
N VAL A 262 -13.29 -12.59 0.00
CA VAL A 262 -12.97 -12.97 1.39
C VAL A 262 -14.08 -13.84 1.97
N SER A 263 -15.35 -13.46 1.85
CA SER A 263 -16.47 -14.24 2.36
C SER A 263 -16.57 -15.63 1.71
N ARG A 264 -16.29 -15.75 0.40
CA ARG A 264 -16.22 -17.04 -0.30
C ARG A 264 -15.07 -17.90 0.18
N ALA A 265 -13.90 -17.30 0.38
CA ALA A 265 -12.72 -18.02 0.86
C ALA A 265 -12.83 -18.45 2.32
N GLU A 266 -13.52 -17.68 3.17
CA GLU A 266 -13.77 -18.03 4.57
C GLU A 266 -14.60 -19.31 4.75
N ASP A 267 -15.42 -19.70 3.77
CA ASP A 267 -16.09 -21.01 3.78
C ASP A 267 -15.07 -22.17 3.85
N PHE A 268 -13.85 -21.97 3.32
CA PHE A 268 -12.76 -22.93 3.46
C PHE A 268 -12.40 -23.10 4.93
N ILE A 269 -12.17 -21.98 5.64
CA ILE A 269 -11.81 -21.95 7.06
C ILE A 269 -12.93 -22.55 7.91
N GLY A 270 -14.18 -22.17 7.66
CA GLY A 270 -15.35 -22.69 8.37
C GLY A 270 -15.51 -24.21 8.24
N LYS A 271 -15.15 -24.79 7.09
CA LYS A 271 -15.25 -26.24 6.83
C LYS A 271 -14.06 -27.05 7.37
N THR A 272 -12.89 -26.44 7.47
CA THR A 272 -11.63 -27.16 7.68
C THR A 272 -10.95 -26.84 9.01
N GLY A 273 -11.33 -25.71 9.64
CA GLY A 273 -10.82 -25.26 10.93
C GLY A 273 -9.31 -25.13 10.95
N ILE A 274 -8.72 -25.45 12.11
CA ILE A 274 -7.29 -25.28 12.40
C ILE A 274 -6.40 -26.07 11.41
N ILE A 275 -6.82 -27.29 11.04
CA ILE A 275 -6.06 -28.13 10.11
C ILE A 275 -5.98 -27.46 8.74
N GLY A 276 -7.09 -26.93 8.23
CA GLY A 276 -7.09 -26.24 6.94
C GLY A 276 -6.33 -24.92 6.96
N ILE A 277 -6.40 -24.14 8.05
CA ILE A 277 -5.58 -22.92 8.20
C ILE A 277 -4.09 -23.28 8.09
N ARG A 278 -3.62 -24.27 8.86
CA ARG A 278 -2.21 -24.68 8.84
C ARG A 278 -1.79 -25.20 7.46
N GLU A 279 -2.60 -26.06 6.85
CA GLU A 279 -2.32 -26.58 5.50
C GLU A 279 -2.36 -25.49 4.42
N GLY A 280 -3.25 -24.51 4.57
CA GLY A 280 -3.32 -23.29 3.75
C GLY A 280 -2.01 -22.53 3.78
N ILE A 281 -1.49 -22.24 4.97
CA ILE A 281 -0.18 -21.58 5.14
C ILE A 281 0.94 -22.40 4.49
N ILE A 282 0.97 -23.72 4.70
CA ILE A 282 2.02 -24.58 4.14
C ILE A 282 1.99 -24.54 2.60
N ARG A 283 0.81 -24.73 2.00
CA ARG A 283 0.70 -24.86 0.54
C ARG A 283 0.72 -23.53 -0.20
N LYS A 284 0.27 -22.44 0.42
CA LYS A 284 0.15 -21.12 -0.22
C LYS A 284 1.24 -20.13 0.17
N ALA A 285 1.69 -20.17 1.43
CA ALA A 285 2.73 -19.28 1.95
C ALA A 285 4.08 -19.98 2.19
N GLY A 286 4.13 -21.32 2.18
CA GLY A 286 5.37 -22.09 2.24
C GLY A 286 5.96 -22.29 3.65
N PHE A 287 5.18 -22.09 4.72
CA PHE A 287 5.66 -22.21 6.10
C PHE A 287 5.10 -23.45 6.80
N GLY A 288 5.98 -24.26 7.40
CA GLY A 288 5.63 -25.42 8.22
C GLY A 288 5.68 -26.77 7.48
N ALA A 289 5.13 -27.79 8.12
CA ALA A 289 5.15 -29.17 7.62
C ALA A 289 3.74 -29.81 7.66
N LEU A 290 3.34 -30.48 6.57
CA LEU A 290 2.01 -31.09 6.42
C LEU A 290 1.71 -32.20 7.44
N GLU A 291 2.74 -32.90 7.92
CA GLU A 291 2.62 -34.01 8.86
C GLU A 291 2.79 -33.59 10.33
N GLY A 292 2.87 -32.28 10.60
CA GLY A 292 2.98 -31.72 11.94
C GLY A 292 1.65 -31.71 12.73
N GLY A 293 1.71 -31.24 13.97
CA GLY A 293 0.54 -31.08 14.86
C GLY A 293 0.53 -32.03 16.05
N ARG A 294 -0.26 -31.68 17.07
CA ARG A 294 -0.47 -32.51 18.25
C ARG A 294 -1.82 -33.22 18.20
N LEU A 295 -1.93 -34.37 18.86
CA LEU A 295 -3.21 -35.06 19.00
C LEU A 295 -4.19 -34.17 19.80
N PRO A 296 -5.49 -34.15 19.46
CA PRO A 296 -6.13 -34.90 18.37
C PRO A 296 -6.10 -34.20 17.00
N LEU A 297 -5.48 -33.02 16.86
CA LEU A 297 -5.47 -32.17 15.67
C LEU A 297 -4.21 -32.35 14.78
N LYS A 298 -3.76 -33.60 14.60
CA LYS A 298 -2.57 -33.92 13.80
C LYS A 298 -2.90 -34.20 12.33
N GLY A 299 -1.94 -33.93 11.44
CA GLY A 299 -2.00 -34.32 10.03
C GLY A 299 -2.57 -33.23 9.10
N ARG A 300 -3.08 -33.69 7.96
CA ARG A 300 -3.56 -32.86 6.84
C ARG A 300 -4.94 -33.28 6.37
N LEU A 301 -5.60 -32.42 5.61
CA LEU A 301 -6.84 -32.75 4.91
C LEU A 301 -6.59 -33.87 3.87
N PRO A 302 -7.61 -34.70 3.56
CA PRO A 302 -7.53 -35.60 2.42
C PRO A 302 -7.25 -34.82 1.14
N GLU A 303 -6.32 -35.31 0.29
CA GLU A 303 -5.87 -34.58 -0.90
C GLU A 303 -7.02 -34.19 -1.86
N ALA A 304 -7.99 -35.10 -2.01
CA ALA A 304 -9.19 -34.84 -2.81
C ALA A 304 -10.05 -33.71 -2.22
N THR A 305 -10.16 -33.64 -0.89
CA THR A 305 -10.85 -32.56 -0.18
C THR A 305 -10.12 -31.23 -0.35
N TRP A 306 -8.80 -31.20 -0.18
CA TRP A 306 -7.99 -30.00 -0.42
C TRP A 306 -8.22 -29.48 -1.85
N THR A 307 -8.02 -30.35 -2.86
CA THR A 307 -8.11 -29.97 -4.28
C THR A 307 -9.49 -29.40 -4.63
N ALA A 308 -10.56 -30.02 -4.11
CA ALA A 308 -11.92 -29.56 -4.34
C ALA A 308 -12.19 -28.20 -3.68
N LEU A 309 -11.74 -27.98 -2.44
CA LEU A 309 -11.99 -26.73 -1.73
C LEU A 309 -11.09 -25.58 -2.22
N ASP A 310 -9.83 -25.85 -2.56
CA ASP A 310 -8.89 -24.88 -3.12
C ASP A 310 -9.42 -24.29 -4.43
N SER A 311 -9.83 -25.15 -5.36
CA SER A 311 -10.40 -24.72 -6.64
C SER A 311 -11.74 -23.99 -6.51
N LEU A 312 -12.61 -24.42 -5.58
CA LEU A 312 -13.95 -23.87 -5.44
C LEU A 312 -14.03 -22.59 -4.61
N LEU A 313 -13.19 -22.45 -3.59
CA LEU A 313 -13.32 -21.41 -2.55
C LEU A 313 -12.13 -20.45 -2.53
N LEU A 314 -10.92 -20.89 -2.93
CA LEU A 314 -9.72 -20.08 -2.79
C LEU A 314 -9.23 -19.44 -4.10
N ALA A 315 -9.70 -19.91 -5.26
CA ALA A 315 -9.20 -19.44 -6.56
C ALA A 315 -9.33 -17.92 -6.79
N ASP A 316 -10.47 -17.32 -6.41
CA ASP A 316 -10.72 -15.89 -6.61
C ASP A 316 -9.80 -15.03 -5.72
N ILE A 317 -9.71 -15.38 -4.43
CA ILE A 317 -8.85 -14.64 -3.49
C ILE A 317 -7.37 -14.81 -3.83
N GLU A 318 -6.95 -16.00 -4.27
CA GLU A 318 -5.58 -16.28 -4.71
C GLU A 318 -5.16 -15.39 -5.88
N LYS A 319 -6.06 -15.22 -6.87
CA LYS A 319 -5.81 -14.35 -8.01
C LYS A 319 -5.62 -12.89 -7.56
N ILE A 320 -6.41 -12.44 -6.59
CA ILE A 320 -6.33 -11.08 -6.03
C ILE A 320 -5.03 -10.91 -5.24
N GLU A 321 -4.70 -11.84 -4.36
CA GLU A 321 -3.48 -11.81 -3.52
C GLU A 321 -2.21 -11.70 -4.37
N LYS A 322 -2.15 -12.47 -5.46
CA LYS A 322 -1.02 -12.45 -6.40
C LYS A 322 -0.91 -11.15 -7.19
N SER A 323 -2.02 -10.44 -7.41
CA SER A 323 -1.99 -9.15 -8.10
C SER A 323 -1.43 -8.00 -7.25
N LEU A 324 -1.11 -8.26 -5.97
CA LEU A 324 -0.64 -7.27 -5.00
C LEU A 324 0.78 -7.62 -4.48
N PRO A 325 1.86 -7.64 -5.27
CA PRO A 325 3.22 -7.86 -4.72
C PRO A 325 3.58 -6.78 -3.67
N PRO A 326 4.04 -7.11 -2.43
CA PRO A 326 4.56 -6.12 -1.49
C PRO A 326 5.93 -5.62 -1.95
N PHE A 327 6.38 -4.47 -1.45
CA PHE A 327 7.72 -3.95 -1.80
C PHE A 327 8.83 -4.93 -1.40
N SER A 328 8.66 -5.64 -0.28
CA SER A 328 9.63 -6.62 0.21
C SER A 328 9.76 -7.89 -0.64
N SER A 329 8.85 -8.14 -1.59
CA SER A 329 8.97 -9.28 -2.51
C SER A 329 9.72 -8.94 -3.78
N LEU A 330 10.21 -7.70 -3.93
CA LEU A 330 11.02 -7.30 -5.08
C LEU A 330 12.49 -7.67 -4.82
N PRO A 331 13.25 -8.13 -5.83
CA PRO A 331 12.87 -8.26 -7.23
C PRO A 331 11.94 -9.46 -7.53
N LEU A 332 11.01 -9.29 -8.49
CA LEU A 332 10.16 -10.38 -8.98
C LEU A 332 10.87 -11.31 -9.96
N ASP A 333 11.72 -10.76 -10.83
CA ASP A 333 12.65 -11.54 -11.66
C ASP A 333 13.98 -11.67 -10.90
N PRO A 334 14.34 -12.87 -10.40
CA PRO A 334 15.56 -13.07 -9.62
C PRO A 334 16.83 -12.94 -10.46
N ASP A 335 16.74 -13.03 -11.79
CA ASP A 335 17.87 -12.83 -12.71
C ASP A 335 18.04 -11.34 -13.09
N GLY A 336 17.11 -10.48 -12.66
CA GLY A 336 17.13 -9.03 -12.88
C GLY A 336 17.85 -8.24 -11.77
N PRO A 337 18.01 -6.92 -11.96
CA PRO A 337 18.60 -6.04 -10.95
C PRO A 337 17.68 -5.88 -9.72
N PRO A 338 18.21 -5.41 -8.60
CA PRO A 338 17.43 -5.26 -7.37
C PRO A 338 16.15 -4.44 -7.57
N GLY A 339 15.09 -4.88 -6.88
CA GLY A 339 13.86 -4.10 -6.84
C GLY A 339 12.96 -4.18 -8.06
N ASN A 340 13.34 -4.93 -9.10
CA ASN A 340 12.55 -4.99 -10.33
C ASN A 340 11.17 -5.63 -10.11
N ALA A 341 10.17 -5.15 -10.84
CA ALA A 341 8.84 -5.75 -10.90
C ALA A 341 8.61 -6.47 -12.24
N TRP A 342 9.69 -6.96 -12.86
CA TRP A 342 9.62 -7.54 -14.20
C TRP A 342 8.79 -8.81 -14.21
N GLY A 343 8.03 -8.98 -15.28
CA GLY A 343 7.06 -10.07 -15.41
C GLY A 343 5.74 -9.89 -14.65
N LEU A 344 5.56 -8.87 -13.81
CA LEU A 344 4.30 -8.64 -13.05
C LEU A 344 3.06 -8.58 -13.95
N TYR A 345 3.18 -7.89 -15.09
CA TYR A 345 2.11 -7.75 -16.09
C TYR A 345 2.37 -8.59 -17.35
N GLY A 346 3.37 -9.48 -17.29
CA GLY A 346 3.84 -10.30 -18.42
C GLY A 346 5.17 -9.82 -19.00
N LYS A 347 5.88 -10.73 -19.65
CA LYS A 347 7.23 -10.51 -20.24
C LYS A 347 7.25 -9.57 -21.45
N ASP A 348 6.10 -9.38 -22.11
CA ASP A 348 5.94 -8.53 -23.29
C ASP A 348 5.17 -7.24 -22.94
N ASP A 349 5.00 -6.94 -21.65
CA ASP A 349 4.26 -5.77 -21.18
C ASP A 349 4.94 -4.46 -21.59
N ARG A 350 4.11 -3.48 -21.92
CA ARG A 350 4.52 -2.16 -22.42
C ARG A 350 3.87 -0.99 -21.67
N LEU A 351 3.16 -1.29 -20.60
CA LEU A 351 2.37 -0.31 -19.84
C LEU A 351 2.92 -0.10 -18.43
N GLY A 352 3.60 -1.09 -17.85
CA GLY A 352 4.07 -1.09 -16.48
C GLY A 352 2.95 -0.77 -15.50
N ALA A 353 3.20 0.17 -14.60
CA ALA A 353 2.24 0.63 -13.59
C ALA A 353 0.95 1.22 -14.20
N LEU A 354 0.94 1.63 -15.47
CA LEU A 354 -0.28 2.07 -16.16
C LEU A 354 -1.32 0.96 -16.31
N ASN A 355 -0.95 -0.32 -16.12
CA ASN A 355 -1.91 -1.42 -16.00
C ASN A 355 -2.90 -1.23 -14.83
N LEU A 356 -2.56 -0.41 -13.82
CA LEU A 356 -3.46 -0.05 -12.72
C LEU A 356 -4.63 0.84 -13.19
N LEU A 357 -4.49 1.55 -14.31
CA LEU A 357 -5.54 2.39 -14.92
C LEU A 357 -6.53 1.54 -15.73
N THR A 358 -7.19 0.61 -15.06
CA THR A 358 -8.23 -0.22 -15.67
C THR A 358 -9.46 0.62 -16.04
N PRO A 359 -10.31 0.18 -16.99
CA PRO A 359 -11.55 0.90 -17.31
C PRO A 359 -12.43 1.22 -16.09
N ALA A 360 -12.49 0.32 -15.09
CA ALA A 360 -13.23 0.55 -13.86
C ALA A 360 -12.61 1.64 -12.99
N VAL A 361 -11.28 1.64 -12.83
CA VAL A 361 -10.55 2.68 -12.09
C VAL A 361 -10.71 4.05 -12.76
N VAL A 362 -10.59 4.12 -14.08
CA VAL A 362 -10.76 5.37 -14.84
C VAL A 362 -12.20 5.87 -14.79
N ALA A 363 -13.20 4.96 -14.91
CA ALA A 363 -14.61 5.32 -14.77
C ALA A 363 -14.93 5.86 -13.37
N ALA A 364 -14.41 5.21 -12.32
CA ALA A 364 -14.56 5.67 -10.95
C ALA A 364 -13.95 7.06 -10.73
N ALA A 365 -12.73 7.30 -11.25
CA ALA A 365 -12.09 8.61 -11.21
C ALA A 365 -12.90 9.67 -11.96
N ALA A 366 -13.39 9.38 -13.15
CA ALA A 366 -14.22 10.33 -13.90
C ALA A 366 -15.51 10.67 -13.14
N ALA A 367 -16.17 9.67 -12.56
CA ALA A 367 -17.39 9.84 -11.78
C ALA A 367 -17.16 10.57 -10.44
N SER A 368 -16.00 10.41 -9.81
CA SER A 368 -15.69 11.03 -8.52
C SER A 368 -15.10 12.43 -8.64
N GLU A 369 -14.33 12.70 -9.69
CA GLU A 369 -13.53 13.93 -9.77
C GLU A 369 -14.09 15.01 -10.73
N ILE A 370 -14.84 14.63 -11.78
CA ILE A 370 -15.44 15.61 -12.72
C ILE A 370 -16.79 16.10 -12.15
N ARG A 371 -16.79 17.24 -11.48
CA ARG A 371 -17.95 17.86 -10.82
C ARG A 371 -18.40 19.16 -11.46
N SER A 372 -17.44 20.02 -11.81
CA SER A 372 -17.68 21.37 -12.34
C SER A 372 -17.49 21.47 -13.86
N GLY A 373 -16.64 20.59 -14.41
CA GLY A 373 -16.12 20.68 -15.76
C GLY A 373 -15.06 21.77 -15.94
N GLU A 374 -14.61 22.46 -14.89
CA GLU A 374 -13.49 23.40 -14.96
C GLU A 374 -12.18 22.67 -15.30
N ARG A 375 -11.32 23.31 -16.09
CA ARG A 375 -10.11 22.68 -16.64
C ARG A 375 -8.88 23.54 -16.39
N VAL A 376 -7.78 22.89 -16.06
CA VAL A 376 -6.46 23.51 -15.91
C VAL A 376 -5.48 22.74 -16.79
N SER A 377 -4.79 23.44 -17.70
CA SER A 377 -3.67 22.84 -18.45
C SER A 377 -2.49 22.64 -17.52
N LEU A 378 -1.83 21.49 -17.62
CA LEU A 378 -0.69 21.14 -16.77
C LEU A 378 0.66 21.22 -17.52
N ASP A 379 0.61 21.56 -18.80
CA ASP A 379 1.79 21.73 -19.65
C ASP A 379 2.33 23.14 -19.43
N TRP A 380 3.62 23.22 -19.13
CA TRP A 380 4.37 24.45 -19.29
C TRP A 380 4.58 24.72 -20.77
N SER A 381 4.70 25.99 -21.14
CA SER A 381 4.92 26.36 -22.53
C SER A 381 6.22 25.74 -23.04
N LEU A 382 6.23 25.24 -24.29
CA LEU A 382 7.38 24.51 -24.86
C LEU A 382 8.67 25.36 -24.92
N ASP A 383 8.54 26.68 -24.96
CA ASP A 383 9.66 27.64 -24.88
C ASP A 383 10.15 27.90 -23.44
N ASN A 384 9.58 27.21 -22.45
CA ASN A 384 9.97 27.25 -21.06
C ASN A 384 10.36 25.86 -20.52
N PRO A 385 11.43 25.77 -19.71
CA PRO A 385 12.37 26.85 -19.38
C PRO A 385 13.12 27.37 -20.61
N SER A 386 13.27 28.70 -20.70
CA SER A 386 13.99 29.37 -21.81
C SER A 386 15.45 28.96 -21.95
N GLN A 387 15.99 28.34 -20.90
CA GLN A 387 17.32 27.74 -20.82
C GLN A 387 17.14 26.33 -20.24
N PRO A 388 16.89 25.31 -21.08
CA PRO A 388 16.68 23.95 -20.60
C PRO A 388 17.87 23.38 -19.84
N SER A 389 17.57 22.57 -18.83
CA SER A 389 18.58 21.86 -18.04
C SER A 389 19.27 20.75 -18.85
N PHE A 390 20.42 20.28 -18.35
CA PHE A 390 21.14 19.10 -18.88
C PHE A 390 21.61 19.25 -20.35
N ASP A 391 22.09 20.45 -20.72
CA ASP A 391 22.60 20.77 -22.07
C ASP A 391 21.62 20.51 -23.21
N ARG A 392 20.31 20.48 -22.92
CA ARG A 392 19.26 20.27 -23.92
C ARG A 392 19.06 21.55 -24.75
N PRO A 393 18.86 21.45 -26.08
CA PRO A 393 18.60 22.62 -26.91
C PRO A 393 17.24 23.24 -26.57
N PRO A 394 17.10 24.58 -26.63
CA PRO A 394 15.83 25.25 -26.44
C PRO A 394 14.87 24.98 -27.60
N PHE A 395 13.58 25.10 -27.34
CA PHE A 395 12.51 25.00 -28.34
C PHE A 395 12.67 26.05 -29.45
N GLN A 396 12.38 25.63 -30.67
CA GLN A 396 12.41 26.47 -31.86
C GLN A 396 11.10 26.31 -32.64
N SER A 397 10.45 27.42 -32.97
CA SER A 397 9.30 27.46 -33.87
C SER A 397 9.55 28.41 -35.04
N ARG A 398 8.95 28.10 -36.19
CA ARG A 398 9.02 28.92 -37.39
C ARG A 398 7.66 28.94 -38.09
N LEU A 399 7.07 30.14 -38.14
CA LEU A 399 5.87 30.42 -38.94
C LEU A 399 6.25 30.44 -40.43
N VAL A 400 5.48 29.71 -41.24
CA VAL A 400 5.61 29.65 -42.69
C VAL A 400 4.37 30.28 -43.31
N ASN A 401 4.51 31.51 -43.79
CA ASN A 401 3.46 32.15 -44.57
C ASN A 401 3.35 31.49 -45.95
N ARG A 402 2.16 30.97 -46.28
CA ARG A 402 1.84 30.29 -47.55
C ARG A 402 1.04 31.18 -48.51
N ALA A 403 0.94 32.48 -48.23
CA ALA A 403 0.31 33.43 -49.14
C ALA A 403 0.97 33.36 -50.52
N HIS A 404 0.14 33.48 -51.55
CA HIS A 404 0.63 33.48 -52.92
C HIS A 404 1.53 34.71 -53.16
N PRO A 405 2.66 34.58 -53.88
CA PRO A 405 3.61 35.69 -54.06
C PRO A 405 3.04 36.95 -54.71
N SER A 406 1.94 36.83 -55.46
CA SER A 406 1.25 37.96 -56.09
C SER A 406 0.33 38.75 -55.15
N GLY A 407 0.13 38.31 -53.91
CA GLY A 407 -0.85 38.88 -52.97
C GLY A 407 -2.31 38.46 -53.25
N GLU A 408 -2.58 37.81 -54.40
CA GLU A 408 -3.88 37.23 -54.73
C GLU A 408 -3.89 35.74 -54.39
N GLY A 409 -4.64 35.32 -53.36
CA GLY A 409 -4.72 33.93 -52.92
C GLY A 409 -5.20 33.77 -51.48
N ARG A 410 -5.18 32.53 -50.97
CA ARG A 410 -5.59 32.22 -49.59
C ARG A 410 -4.51 32.70 -48.61
N THR A 411 -4.92 33.47 -47.59
CA THR A 411 -4.09 33.85 -46.45
C THR A 411 -3.98 32.68 -45.48
N VAL A 412 -2.89 31.90 -45.56
CA VAL A 412 -2.67 30.66 -44.80
C VAL A 412 -1.27 30.65 -44.21
N ASN A 413 -1.12 30.14 -42.99
CA ASN A 413 0.17 29.92 -42.34
C ASN A 413 0.29 28.47 -41.85
N ASP A 414 1.50 27.92 -41.92
CA ASP A 414 1.89 26.66 -41.25
C ASP A 414 2.91 26.98 -40.15
N ASP A 415 3.10 26.07 -39.19
CA ASP A 415 4.22 26.11 -38.24
C ASP A 415 5.15 24.91 -38.41
N VAL A 416 6.45 25.14 -38.24
CA VAL A 416 7.47 24.09 -38.12
C VAL A 416 8.09 24.17 -36.73
N LEU A 417 7.99 23.08 -35.98
CA LEU A 417 8.50 22.97 -34.61
C LEU A 417 9.74 22.07 -34.60
N HIS A 418 10.79 22.47 -33.89
CA HIS A 418 11.97 21.67 -33.62
C HIS A 418 12.33 21.78 -32.14
N PHE A 419 12.32 20.64 -31.44
CA PHE A 419 12.53 20.61 -30.00
C PHE A 419 12.98 19.24 -29.52
N ASN A 420 13.69 19.22 -28.39
CA ASN A 420 13.93 18.02 -27.62
C ASN A 420 12.69 17.76 -26.75
N THR A 421 12.17 16.52 -26.71
CA THR A 421 10.92 16.22 -26.00
C THR A 421 10.98 16.38 -24.48
N GLN A 422 12.16 16.67 -23.92
CA GLN A 422 12.42 16.91 -22.50
C GLN A 422 12.93 18.35 -22.26
N CYS A 423 12.72 19.28 -23.21
CA CYS A 423 13.11 20.68 -23.05
C CYS A 423 12.12 21.52 -22.23
N SER A 424 10.91 20.99 -22.02
CA SER A 424 9.78 21.55 -21.27
C SER A 424 8.99 20.37 -20.67
N SER A 425 7.81 20.59 -20.08
CA SER A 425 7.00 19.53 -19.45
C SER A 425 7.01 18.25 -20.25
N GLN A 426 7.28 17.13 -19.58
CA GLN A 426 7.37 15.85 -20.25
C GLN A 426 6.93 14.69 -19.37
N TRP A 427 6.44 13.64 -20.00
CA TRP A 427 6.52 12.28 -19.48
C TRP A 427 7.78 11.59 -19.99
N ASP A 428 8.54 11.01 -19.08
CA ASP A 428 9.64 10.11 -19.40
C ASP A 428 9.11 8.69 -19.57
N GLY A 429 9.35 8.12 -20.76
CA GLY A 429 9.01 6.75 -21.11
C GLY A 429 10.07 5.75 -20.64
N PHE A 430 9.76 4.46 -20.74
CA PHE A 430 10.64 3.37 -20.29
C PHE A 430 11.97 3.24 -21.07
N ARG A 431 12.17 4.05 -22.11
CA ARG A 431 13.44 4.16 -22.85
C ARG A 431 14.35 5.27 -22.32
N HIS A 432 13.84 6.13 -21.44
CA HIS A 432 14.54 7.33 -20.99
C HIS A 432 15.69 6.99 -20.03
N TYR A 433 15.39 6.24 -18.97
CA TYR A 433 16.35 5.93 -17.91
C TYR A 433 16.25 4.45 -17.52
N GLY A 434 17.37 3.74 -17.57
CA GLY A 434 17.49 2.35 -17.14
C GLY A 434 18.39 2.20 -15.92
N TYR A 435 18.55 0.97 -15.45
CA TYR A 435 19.55 0.62 -14.44
C TYR A 435 20.96 0.83 -15.00
N GLN A 436 21.76 1.65 -14.32
CA GLN A 436 23.05 2.10 -14.84
C GLN A 436 24.10 0.97 -14.83
N LYS A 437 24.23 0.27 -13.70
CA LYS A 437 25.17 -0.85 -13.57
C LYS A 437 24.74 -2.07 -14.40
N ALA A 438 23.46 -2.44 -14.32
CA ALA A 438 22.93 -3.59 -15.05
C ALA A 438 22.80 -3.36 -16.56
N ARG A 439 22.73 -2.09 -17.00
CA ARG A 439 22.51 -1.69 -18.40
C ARG A 439 21.26 -2.34 -18.98
N ARG A 440 20.17 -2.23 -18.23
CA ARG A 440 18.86 -2.77 -18.58
C ARG A 440 17.78 -1.72 -18.34
N TYR A 441 16.80 -1.71 -19.22
CA TYR A 441 15.57 -0.93 -19.11
C TYR A 441 14.43 -1.83 -18.66
N TYR A 442 13.22 -1.29 -18.64
CA TYR A 442 12.01 -2.03 -18.24
C TYR A 442 11.90 -3.41 -18.88
N ASN A 443 11.55 -4.40 -18.07
CA ASN A 443 11.34 -5.79 -18.47
C ASN A 443 12.55 -6.42 -19.15
N ASN A 444 13.74 -6.23 -18.56
CA ASN A 444 15.03 -6.75 -19.06
C ASN A 444 15.41 -6.31 -20.48
N THR A 445 14.88 -5.17 -20.93
CA THR A 445 15.16 -4.65 -22.27
C THR A 445 16.61 -4.15 -22.36
N THR A 446 17.34 -4.53 -23.42
CA THR A 446 18.71 -4.08 -23.65
C THR A 446 18.76 -2.80 -24.51
N GLN A 447 19.91 -2.12 -24.53
CA GLN A 447 20.12 -0.97 -25.42
C GLN A 447 19.94 -1.32 -26.91
N ALA A 448 20.36 -2.52 -27.33
CA ALA A 448 20.22 -2.97 -28.71
C ALA A 448 18.73 -3.17 -29.07
N ASP A 449 17.92 -3.66 -28.13
CA ASP A 449 16.48 -3.81 -28.35
C ASP A 449 15.77 -2.45 -28.51
N LEU A 450 16.32 -1.37 -27.94
CA LEU A 450 15.82 -0.01 -28.12
C LEU A 450 16.13 0.59 -29.48
N GLU A 451 17.01 0.01 -30.28
CA GLU A 451 17.17 0.42 -31.69
C GLU A 451 15.95 0.03 -32.53
N ASN A 452 15.17 -0.96 -32.08
CA ASN A 452 13.89 -1.32 -32.68
C ASN A 452 12.74 -0.49 -32.08
N PRO A 453 12.11 0.42 -32.84
CA PRO A 453 11.02 1.27 -32.35
C PRO A 453 9.73 0.48 -32.02
N LYS A 454 9.69 -0.82 -32.31
CA LYS A 454 8.54 -1.70 -32.03
C LYS A 454 8.55 -2.33 -30.63
N ASN A 455 9.63 -2.16 -29.85
CA ASN A 455 9.74 -2.71 -28.49
C ASN A 455 8.98 -1.82 -27.47
N ILE A 456 9.59 -1.44 -26.34
CA ILE A 456 8.99 -0.50 -25.37
C ILE A 456 9.06 0.96 -25.85
N GLY A 457 8.11 1.80 -25.44
CA GLY A 457 8.03 3.23 -25.78
C GLY A 457 6.66 3.84 -25.49
N ILE A 458 6.56 5.18 -25.51
CA ILE A 458 5.31 5.89 -25.19
C ILE A 458 4.19 5.57 -26.19
N ASP A 459 4.50 5.56 -27.49
CA ASP A 459 3.59 5.13 -28.54
C ASP A 459 4.09 3.85 -29.22
N GLY A 460 3.13 3.02 -29.61
CA GLY A 460 3.40 1.76 -30.26
C GLY A 460 3.50 1.87 -31.77
N PHE A 461 3.70 0.73 -32.42
CA PHE A 461 3.85 0.64 -33.88
C PHE A 461 2.60 -0.02 -34.49
N MET A 462 1.40 0.46 -34.18
CA MET A 462 0.16 -0.08 -34.78
C MET A 462 -0.33 0.69 -36.02
N HIS A 463 0.37 1.75 -36.44
CA HIS A 463 -0.24 2.77 -37.30
C HIS A 463 -0.38 2.49 -38.82
N LYS A 464 0.02 1.32 -39.36
CA LYS A 464 -0.09 1.04 -40.81
C LYS A 464 -0.22 -0.43 -41.17
N GLY A 465 -1.37 -1.08 -40.93
CA GLY A 465 -1.82 -2.29 -41.66
C GLY A 465 -0.86 -3.50 -41.74
N LEU A 466 0.26 -3.49 -41.01
CA LEU A 466 1.28 -4.52 -40.98
C LEU A 466 1.01 -5.35 -39.74
N THR A 467 0.14 -6.34 -39.88
CA THR A 467 -0.21 -7.27 -38.81
C THR A 467 0.98 -8.17 -38.51
N LEU A 468 1.73 -7.85 -37.45
CA LEU A 468 2.35 -8.92 -36.68
C LEU A 468 1.21 -9.80 -36.16
N SER A 469 1.32 -11.12 -36.33
CA SER A 469 0.34 -12.07 -35.86
C SER A 469 1.00 -13.00 -34.84
N PRO A 470 0.60 -12.95 -33.56
CA PRO A 470 -0.37 -12.02 -32.96
C PRO A 470 0.16 -10.57 -32.84
N PRO A 471 -0.71 -9.55 -32.71
CA PRO A 471 -0.28 -8.18 -32.48
C PRO A 471 0.35 -8.04 -31.08
N PRO A 472 1.35 -7.15 -30.91
CA PRO A 472 1.92 -6.89 -29.60
C PRO A 472 0.89 -6.23 -28.66
N PRO A 473 1.08 -6.32 -27.33
CA PRO A 473 0.30 -5.54 -26.37
C PRO A 473 0.36 -4.04 -26.66
N PRO A 474 -0.70 -3.28 -26.33
CA PRO A 474 -0.74 -1.84 -26.60
C PRO A 474 0.27 -1.06 -25.74
N ALA A 475 0.85 -0.01 -26.32
CA ALA A 475 1.63 1.00 -25.59
C ALA A 475 0.72 2.05 -24.93
N TRP A 476 1.30 3.07 -24.28
CA TRP A 476 0.57 4.03 -23.46
C TRP A 476 -0.48 4.79 -24.26
N VAL A 477 -0.07 5.40 -25.39
CA VAL A 477 -0.99 6.20 -26.22
C VAL A 477 -2.06 5.34 -26.90
N GLU A 478 -1.70 4.12 -27.32
CA GLU A 478 -2.63 3.14 -27.91
C GLU A 478 -3.70 2.69 -26.90
N LYS A 479 -3.36 2.66 -25.61
CA LYS A 479 -4.27 2.33 -24.51
C LYS A 479 -5.18 3.50 -24.11
N GLY A 480 -4.93 4.71 -24.63
CA GLY A 480 -5.69 5.92 -24.31
C GLY A 480 -4.91 6.97 -23.52
N GLY A 481 -3.59 6.80 -23.36
CA GLY A 481 -2.72 7.72 -22.62
C GLY A 481 -2.69 7.45 -21.12
N ILE A 482 -2.35 8.48 -20.36
CA ILE A 482 -2.30 8.46 -18.89
C ILE A 482 -3.53 9.22 -18.40
N VAL A 483 -4.58 8.46 -18.04
CA VAL A 483 -5.90 9.01 -17.72
C VAL A 483 -6.41 8.37 -16.44
N GLY A 484 -6.79 9.18 -15.45
CA GLY A 484 -7.17 8.66 -14.13
C GLY A 484 -7.37 9.77 -13.10
N ARG A 485 -7.26 9.42 -11.82
CA ARG A 485 -7.35 10.38 -10.70
C ARG A 485 -5.97 10.95 -10.40
N GLY A 486 -5.82 12.25 -10.56
CA GLY A 486 -4.66 13.02 -10.10
C GLY A 486 -4.81 13.42 -8.64
N VAL A 487 -3.67 13.44 -7.93
CA VAL A 487 -3.57 13.89 -6.54
C VAL A 487 -2.41 14.88 -6.42
N LEU A 488 -2.67 16.11 -5.97
CA LEU A 488 -1.63 17.14 -5.81
C LEU A 488 -1.20 17.27 -4.35
N LEU A 489 0.09 17.03 -4.09
CA LEU A 489 0.77 17.42 -2.85
C LEU A 489 1.50 18.74 -3.05
N ASP A 490 0.95 19.82 -2.50
CA ASP A 490 1.50 21.18 -2.64
C ASP A 490 2.48 21.50 -1.51
N TYR A 491 3.70 20.96 -1.64
CA TYR A 491 4.76 21.14 -0.65
C TYR A 491 5.19 22.60 -0.55
N ALA A 492 5.34 23.31 -1.66
CA ALA A 492 5.68 24.74 -1.64
C ALA A 492 4.62 25.57 -0.90
N GLY A 493 3.33 25.32 -1.15
CA GLY A 493 2.24 25.96 -0.43
C GLY A 493 2.22 25.61 1.06
N PHE A 494 2.51 24.36 1.41
CA PHE A 494 2.67 23.92 2.80
C PHE A 494 3.81 24.66 3.49
N CYS A 495 4.99 24.72 2.90
CA CYS A 495 6.13 25.41 3.47
C CYS A 495 5.85 26.90 3.71
N ALA A 496 5.17 27.56 2.77
CA ALA A 496 4.76 28.95 2.94
C ALA A 496 3.85 29.17 4.15
N ARG A 497 2.89 28.25 4.41
CA ARG A 497 2.00 28.32 5.57
C ARG A 497 2.70 28.06 6.90
N HIS A 498 3.70 27.18 6.89
CA HIS A 498 4.46 26.79 8.08
C HIS A 498 5.73 27.61 8.31
N GLY A 499 6.00 28.62 7.48
CA GLY A 499 7.22 29.43 7.58
C GLY A 499 8.51 28.65 7.32
N ILE A 500 8.43 27.55 6.56
CA ILE A 500 9.60 26.75 6.16
C ILE A 500 10.21 27.41 4.92
N ALA A 501 11.50 27.77 5.00
CA ALA A 501 12.21 28.31 3.86
C ALA A 501 12.43 27.22 2.80
N VAL A 502 12.05 27.52 1.56
CA VAL A 502 12.22 26.64 0.39
C VAL A 502 13.06 27.34 -0.65
N ASP A 503 14.09 26.66 -1.15
CA ASP A 503 14.81 27.05 -2.36
C ASP A 503 14.71 25.92 -3.39
N ALA A 504 13.85 26.12 -4.38
CA ALA A 504 13.63 25.15 -5.46
C ALA A 504 14.87 24.95 -6.35
N PHE A 505 15.86 25.85 -6.26
CA PHE A 505 17.13 25.78 -6.98
C PHE A 505 18.28 25.31 -6.09
N ALA A 506 18.02 24.82 -4.88
CA ALA A 506 19.04 24.21 -4.03
C ALA A 506 18.90 22.69 -4.01
N SER A 507 19.96 22.01 -3.62
CA SER A 507 20.03 20.55 -3.59
C SER A 507 19.37 19.93 -2.35
N GLY A 508 18.11 20.29 -2.09
CA GLY A 508 17.32 19.82 -0.95
C GLY A 508 16.47 18.60 -1.26
N SER A 509 15.95 17.97 -0.20
CA SER A 509 15.02 16.83 -0.27
C SER A 509 13.65 17.20 0.31
N ILE A 510 12.59 16.80 -0.37
CA ILE A 510 11.23 16.73 0.18
C ILE A 510 11.09 15.35 0.82
N SER A 511 11.04 15.30 2.15
CA SER A 511 10.99 14.04 2.88
C SER A 511 9.62 13.37 2.82
N LEU A 512 9.59 12.04 2.98
CA LEU A 512 8.35 11.27 3.09
C LEU A 512 7.49 11.75 4.26
N ALA A 513 8.12 12.15 5.37
CA ALA A 513 7.43 12.73 6.51
C ALA A 513 6.68 14.02 6.12
N HIS A 514 7.33 14.92 5.37
CA HIS A 514 6.67 16.11 4.84
C HIS A 514 5.57 15.77 3.83
N LEU A 515 5.80 14.84 2.89
CA LEU A 515 4.77 14.43 1.93
C LEU A 515 3.51 13.87 2.64
N ARG A 516 3.70 13.09 3.71
CA ARG A 516 2.60 12.58 4.54
C ARG A 516 1.89 13.70 5.30
N GLN A 517 2.63 14.66 5.84
CA GLN A 517 2.05 15.80 6.53
C GLN A 517 1.26 16.71 5.58
N VAL A 518 1.81 16.98 4.39
CA VAL A 518 1.15 17.71 3.31
C VAL A 518 -0.18 17.03 2.95
N ALA A 519 -0.16 15.71 2.70
CA ALA A 519 -1.36 14.94 2.44
C ALA A 519 -2.37 15.03 3.60
N ALA A 520 -1.91 14.93 4.85
CA ALA A 520 -2.76 15.02 6.03
C ALA A 520 -3.45 16.39 6.16
N GLU A 521 -2.74 17.49 5.92
CA GLU A 521 -3.26 18.86 6.07
C GLU A 521 -4.10 19.34 4.90
N GLN A 522 -3.87 18.80 3.71
CA GLN A 522 -4.69 19.08 2.53
C GLN A 522 -6.13 18.49 2.64
N GLY A 523 -6.52 17.98 3.83
CA GLY A 523 -7.86 17.54 4.21
C GLY A 523 -8.76 18.55 4.95
N GLY A 524 -8.27 19.75 5.30
CA GLY A 524 -9.04 20.84 5.95
C GLY A 524 -8.33 21.43 7.19
N ASP A 525 -8.56 22.68 7.63
CA ASP A 525 -9.52 23.74 7.30
C ASP A 525 -8.84 25.13 7.21
N GLY A 526 -9.38 26.06 6.41
CA GLY A 526 -8.83 27.42 6.32
C GLY A 526 -9.51 28.33 5.30
N SER A 527 -10.80 28.60 5.49
CA SER A 527 -11.61 29.62 4.77
C SER A 527 -11.79 29.44 3.24
N GLY A 528 -12.91 28.83 2.84
CA GLY A 528 -13.42 28.93 1.46
C GLY A 528 -14.34 27.77 1.10
N SER A 529 -15.62 28.06 0.91
CA SER A 529 -16.73 27.12 0.66
C SER A 529 -16.54 26.25 -0.59
N GLY A 530 -15.96 25.07 -0.43
CA GLY A 530 -15.86 24.05 -1.47
C GLY A 530 -16.00 22.65 -0.86
N SER A 531 -16.66 21.75 -1.57
CA SER A 531 -17.02 20.39 -1.15
C SER A 531 -15.82 19.42 -1.06
N GLY A 532 -14.79 19.78 -0.30
CA GLY A 532 -13.94 18.79 0.38
C GLY A 532 -14.79 17.95 1.34
N SER A 533 -14.28 16.82 1.81
CA SER A 533 -15.01 15.85 2.66
C SER A 533 -15.63 16.45 3.94
N GLY A 534 -15.32 17.71 4.29
CA GLY A 534 -15.95 18.46 5.38
C GLY A 534 -15.68 17.88 6.77
N ASP A 535 -14.86 16.84 6.87
CA ASP A 535 -14.61 16.05 8.08
C ASP A 535 -13.18 16.19 8.63
N GLY A 536 -12.33 16.99 7.99
CA GLY A 536 -10.94 17.21 8.41
C GLY A 536 -10.01 16.02 8.13
N SER A 537 -10.42 15.05 7.30
CA SER A 537 -9.56 13.93 6.90
C SER A 537 -8.68 14.30 5.71
N GLY A 538 -7.35 14.12 5.87
CA GLY A 538 -6.34 14.34 4.83
C GLY A 538 -6.63 13.68 3.48
N VAL A 539 -5.90 14.11 2.44
CA VAL A 539 -5.89 13.46 1.13
C VAL A 539 -5.48 11.99 1.27
N THR A 540 -6.31 11.08 0.76
CA THR A 540 -6.04 9.64 0.78
C THR A 540 -5.69 9.09 -0.61
N PHE A 541 -4.72 8.17 -0.66
CA PHE A 541 -4.29 7.55 -1.90
C PHE A 541 -5.10 6.28 -2.23
N ARG A 542 -5.23 6.00 -3.53
CA ARG A 542 -5.86 4.80 -4.12
C ARG A 542 -4.92 4.20 -5.16
N ALA A 543 -5.12 2.91 -5.39
CA ALA A 543 -4.42 2.24 -6.47
C ALA A 543 -4.88 2.85 -7.81
N GLY A 544 -3.92 3.15 -8.69
CA GLY A 544 -4.16 3.86 -9.94
C GLY A 544 -4.07 5.38 -9.85
N ASP A 545 -3.80 5.96 -8.68
CA ASP A 545 -3.62 7.42 -8.57
C ASP A 545 -2.36 7.88 -9.34
N ILE A 546 -2.45 9.10 -9.88
CA ILE A 546 -1.33 9.81 -10.50
C ILE A 546 -0.90 10.91 -9.51
N LEU A 547 0.27 10.73 -8.91
CA LEU A 547 0.78 11.66 -7.89
C LEU A 547 1.44 12.87 -8.55
N PHE A 548 1.08 14.07 -8.12
CA PHE A 548 1.74 15.32 -8.47
C PHE A 548 2.36 15.95 -7.21
N VAL A 549 3.62 16.36 -7.28
CA VAL A 549 4.31 17.06 -6.19
C VAL A 549 4.75 18.43 -6.67
N ARG A 550 4.26 19.49 -6.02
CA ARG A 550 4.66 20.87 -6.32
C ARG A 550 5.76 21.35 -5.36
N SER A 551 6.97 21.47 -5.89
CA SER A 551 8.17 21.93 -5.18
C SER A 551 8.34 23.46 -5.17
N GLY A 552 7.67 24.17 -6.08
CA GLY A 552 7.76 25.62 -6.26
C GLY A 552 8.76 26.05 -7.35
N PHE A 553 9.26 25.12 -8.15
CA PHE A 553 10.23 25.39 -9.21
C PHE A 553 9.66 26.33 -10.29
N THR A 554 8.46 26.03 -10.81
CA THR A 554 7.85 26.79 -11.91
C THR A 554 7.62 28.25 -11.52
N ALA A 555 7.03 28.52 -10.36
CA ALA A 555 6.90 29.87 -9.82
C ALA A 555 8.27 30.56 -9.67
N GLY A 556 9.25 29.86 -9.08
CA GLY A 556 10.59 30.40 -8.87
C GLY A 556 11.33 30.74 -10.16
N TYR A 557 11.12 29.96 -11.24
CA TYR A 557 11.76 30.20 -12.53
C TYR A 557 11.08 31.36 -13.27
N ASN A 558 9.74 31.39 -13.27
CA ASN A 558 8.95 32.44 -13.89
C ASN A 558 9.23 33.82 -13.26
N ALA A 559 9.49 33.87 -11.96
CA ALA A 559 9.85 35.09 -11.24
C ALA A 559 11.25 35.64 -11.57
N LYS A 560 12.15 34.83 -12.14
CA LYS A 560 13.49 35.29 -12.55
C LYS A 560 13.43 36.07 -13.86
N ASP A 561 14.27 37.09 -13.94
CA ASP A 561 14.58 37.76 -15.20
C ASP A 561 15.47 36.88 -16.09
N GLU A 562 15.76 37.35 -17.30
CA GLU A 562 16.55 36.61 -18.27
C GLU A 562 17.97 36.29 -17.76
N ALA A 563 18.59 37.23 -17.04
CA ALA A 563 19.91 37.02 -16.45
C ALA A 563 19.89 35.92 -15.38
N GLY A 564 18.88 35.93 -14.50
CA GLY A 564 18.67 34.90 -13.49
C GLY A 564 18.39 33.53 -14.09
N ARG A 565 17.60 33.45 -15.17
CA ARG A 565 17.33 32.18 -15.88
C ARG A 565 18.59 31.60 -16.53
N ARG A 566 19.42 32.44 -17.17
CA ARG A 566 20.73 32.04 -17.70
C ARG A 566 21.67 31.59 -16.58
N ALA A 567 21.66 32.29 -15.44
CA ALA A 567 22.49 31.93 -14.30
C ALA A 567 22.13 30.54 -13.74
N VAL A 568 20.84 30.17 -13.70
CA VAL A 568 20.39 28.83 -13.28
C VAL A 568 20.95 27.74 -14.19
N ALA A 569 20.90 27.95 -15.52
CA ALA A 569 21.39 26.99 -16.51
C ALA A 569 22.92 26.91 -16.57
N ALA A 570 23.63 28.00 -16.26
CA ALA A 570 25.09 28.07 -16.28
C ALA A 570 25.78 27.48 -15.02
N ARG A 571 25.02 26.95 -14.06
CA ARG A 571 25.58 26.38 -12.82
C ARG A 571 26.36 25.10 -13.12
N ALA A 572 27.42 24.88 -12.33
CA ALA A 572 28.25 23.69 -12.45
C ALA A 572 27.52 22.38 -12.08
N SER A 573 26.46 22.48 -11.26
CA SER A 573 25.62 21.34 -10.83
C SER A 573 24.14 21.67 -11.09
N PRO A 574 23.35 20.71 -11.58
CA PRO A 574 21.90 20.86 -11.71
C PRO A 574 21.23 20.67 -10.34
N ASP A 575 21.39 21.65 -9.45
CA ASP A 575 20.81 21.58 -8.10
C ASP A 575 19.33 21.97 -8.13
N PHE A 576 18.46 21.04 -7.75
CA PHE A 576 17.01 21.25 -7.65
C PHE A 576 16.44 20.50 -6.44
N LEU A 577 15.46 21.12 -5.79
CA LEU A 577 14.66 20.46 -4.76
C LEU A 577 13.78 19.40 -5.40
N GLY A 578 13.71 18.22 -4.80
CA GLY A 578 12.82 17.15 -5.27
C GLY A 578 12.59 16.10 -4.20
N VAL A 579 11.86 15.04 -4.54
CA VAL A 579 11.52 13.97 -3.59
C VAL A 579 12.79 13.24 -3.14
N GLU A 580 12.86 12.88 -1.86
CA GLU A 580 14.01 12.14 -1.32
C GLU A 580 14.10 10.71 -1.89
N PRO A 581 15.30 10.22 -2.24
CA PRO A 581 15.46 8.92 -2.88
C PRO A 581 15.74 7.78 -1.88
N THR A 582 14.88 7.58 -0.88
CA THR A 582 15.08 6.53 0.14
C THR A 582 14.27 5.26 -0.13
N ALA A 583 14.63 4.16 0.53
CA ALA A 583 13.87 2.91 0.46
C ALA A 583 12.44 3.06 0.99
N GLU A 584 12.22 3.94 1.98
CA GLU A 584 10.89 4.24 2.50
C GLU A 584 10.01 4.97 1.48
N VAL A 585 10.58 5.90 0.70
CA VAL A 585 9.85 6.57 -0.39
C VAL A 585 9.48 5.57 -1.48
N LEU A 586 10.43 4.71 -1.88
CA LEU A 586 10.16 3.65 -2.85
C LEU A 586 9.02 2.75 -2.36
N ARG A 587 9.13 2.24 -1.12
CA ARG A 587 8.08 1.44 -0.48
C ARG A 587 6.73 2.17 -0.48
N TRP A 588 6.72 3.45 -0.11
CA TRP A 588 5.49 4.25 -0.07
C TRP A 588 4.86 4.43 -1.45
N ILE A 589 5.64 4.73 -2.49
CA ILE A 589 5.14 4.85 -3.87
C ILE A 589 4.53 3.53 -4.34
N TRP A 590 5.24 2.42 -4.10
CA TRP A 590 4.81 1.08 -4.47
C TRP A 590 3.53 0.66 -3.74
N GLU A 591 3.51 0.78 -2.42
CA GLU A 591 2.38 0.36 -1.58
C GLU A 591 1.15 1.27 -1.72
N SER A 592 1.35 2.53 -2.10
CA SER A 592 0.25 3.43 -2.46
C SER A 592 -0.42 3.02 -3.78
N GLY A 593 0.30 2.29 -4.64
CA GLY A 593 -0.18 1.80 -5.93
C GLY A 593 -0.34 2.92 -6.95
N PHE A 594 0.60 3.85 -7.01
CA PHE A 594 0.56 4.93 -8.01
C PHE A 594 0.78 4.39 -9.43
N ALA A 595 -0.02 4.87 -10.38
CA ALA A 595 0.14 4.54 -11.79
C ALA A 595 1.25 5.35 -12.47
N ALA A 596 1.49 6.57 -11.99
CA ALA A 596 2.54 7.48 -12.44
C ALA A 596 2.83 8.52 -11.34
N VAL A 597 4.00 9.16 -11.39
CA VAL A 597 4.37 10.29 -10.53
C VAL A 597 4.82 11.47 -11.37
N ALA A 598 4.57 12.69 -10.93
CA ALA A 598 4.96 13.90 -11.63
C ALA A 598 5.32 15.04 -10.67
N GLY A 599 6.17 15.95 -11.13
CA GLY A 599 6.52 17.16 -10.39
C GLY A 599 6.75 18.38 -11.30
N ASP A 600 6.90 19.54 -10.68
CA ASP A 600 7.16 20.80 -11.36
C ASP A 600 8.66 21.12 -11.54
N ALA A 601 9.55 20.32 -10.93
CA ALA A 601 11.00 20.49 -11.06
C ALA A 601 11.57 19.78 -12.32
N PRO A 602 12.79 20.14 -12.77
CA PRO A 602 13.50 19.45 -13.86
C PRO A 602 13.92 18.00 -13.55
N SER A 603 13.72 17.56 -12.32
CA SER A 603 13.78 16.16 -11.93
C SER A 603 12.71 15.86 -10.87
N PHE A 604 12.08 14.68 -10.91
CA PHE A 604 11.10 14.32 -9.85
C PHE A 604 11.77 14.13 -8.48
N GLU A 605 12.88 13.39 -8.45
CA GLU A 605 13.72 13.27 -7.26
C GLU A 605 14.64 14.49 -7.12
N ARG A 606 15.22 14.70 -5.93
CA ARG A 606 16.18 15.78 -5.74
C ARG A 606 17.35 15.69 -6.72
N ALA A 607 17.86 16.85 -7.14
CA ALA A 607 19.01 16.93 -8.04
C ALA A 607 20.21 17.65 -7.39
N PRO A 608 21.47 17.25 -7.72
CA PRO A 608 21.82 16.33 -8.79
C PRO A 608 21.42 14.90 -8.47
N ILE A 609 20.89 14.18 -9.46
CA ILE A 609 20.32 12.83 -9.27
C ILE A 609 21.41 11.77 -9.00
N ALA A 610 22.67 12.11 -9.23
CA ALA A 610 23.83 11.29 -8.91
C ALA A 610 24.95 12.17 -8.36
N GLY A 611 25.69 11.66 -7.37
CA GLY A 611 26.83 12.37 -6.80
C GLY A 611 27.34 11.71 -5.52
N PRO A 612 28.14 12.42 -4.70
CA PRO A 612 28.70 11.87 -3.46
C PRO A 612 27.64 11.32 -2.49
N HIS A 613 26.44 11.88 -2.48
CA HIS A 613 25.34 11.44 -1.61
C HIS A 613 24.68 10.13 -2.07
N THR A 614 24.80 9.75 -3.35
CA THR A 614 24.31 8.46 -3.88
C THR A 614 25.41 7.40 -3.93
N ALA A 615 26.64 7.74 -3.53
CA ALA A 615 27.74 6.78 -3.42
C ALA A 615 27.45 5.74 -2.32
N VAL A 616 28.17 4.63 -2.34
CA VAL A 616 28.12 3.63 -1.26
C VAL A 616 28.48 4.28 0.08
N GLY A 617 27.68 4.05 1.11
CA GLY A 617 27.68 4.74 2.39
C GLY A 617 26.84 6.03 2.42
N GLY A 618 26.05 6.29 1.37
CA GLY A 618 25.24 7.49 1.20
C GLY A 618 23.78 7.31 1.63
N VAL A 619 22.85 7.80 0.80
CA VAL A 619 21.40 7.76 1.10
C VAL A 619 20.81 6.35 1.21
N TRP A 620 21.50 5.32 0.74
CA TRP A 620 21.11 3.92 0.84
C TRP A 620 22.03 3.10 1.74
N GLN A 621 22.74 3.76 2.65
CA GLN A 621 23.63 3.09 3.58
C GLN A 621 22.89 1.96 4.32
N GLY A 622 23.41 0.73 4.17
CA GLY A 622 22.87 -0.45 4.85
C GLY A 622 21.81 -1.22 4.04
N GLU A 623 21.38 -0.71 2.89
CA GLU A 623 20.51 -1.45 1.98
C GLU A 623 21.31 -2.54 1.23
N PRO A 624 20.77 -3.76 1.09
CA PRO A 624 21.52 -4.87 0.50
C PRO A 624 21.85 -4.68 -0.98
N TRP A 625 21.16 -3.75 -1.66
CA TRP A 625 21.34 -3.41 -3.08
C TRP A 625 22.18 -2.15 -3.32
N GLU A 626 22.75 -1.54 -2.27
CA GLU A 626 23.44 -0.25 -2.36
C GLU A 626 24.53 -0.22 -3.45
N GLU A 627 25.37 -1.26 -3.52
CA GLU A 627 26.44 -1.36 -4.52
C GLU A 627 25.93 -1.58 -5.95
N GLU A 628 24.80 -2.24 -6.11
CA GLU A 628 24.24 -2.61 -7.41
C GLU A 628 23.53 -1.45 -8.09
N MET A 629 23.01 -0.53 -7.29
CA MET A 629 22.22 0.61 -7.76
C MET A 629 23.05 1.90 -7.97
N GLN A 630 24.38 1.78 -7.95
CA GLN A 630 25.31 2.88 -8.17
C GLN A 630 25.28 3.43 -9.61
N GLY A 631 25.61 4.71 -9.74
CA GLY A 631 25.90 5.35 -11.03
C GLY A 631 24.80 6.21 -11.65
N GLY A 632 23.66 6.47 -10.96
CA GLY A 632 22.59 7.30 -11.51
C GLY A 632 21.46 7.66 -10.55
N GLY A 633 20.41 8.29 -11.10
CA GLY A 633 19.18 8.68 -10.41
C GLY A 633 18.50 7.50 -9.73
N LEU A 634 18.34 7.60 -8.42
CA LEU A 634 17.98 6.48 -7.58
C LEU A 634 16.50 6.14 -7.74
N LEU A 635 15.59 7.12 -7.65
CA LEU A 635 14.19 6.89 -7.97
C LEU A 635 14.00 6.60 -9.46
N HIS A 636 14.69 7.30 -10.37
CA HIS A 636 14.55 7.07 -11.81
C HIS A 636 14.80 5.61 -12.22
N GLN A 637 15.84 4.97 -11.68
CA GLN A 637 16.15 3.57 -11.97
C GLN A 637 15.03 2.62 -11.54
N TRP A 638 14.51 2.81 -10.33
CA TRP A 638 13.45 1.96 -9.78
C TRP A 638 12.11 2.19 -10.47
N LEU A 639 11.68 3.45 -10.60
CA LEU A 639 10.38 3.78 -11.14
C LEU A 639 10.31 3.42 -12.64
N LEU A 640 11.20 3.94 -13.48
CA LEU A 640 11.15 3.69 -14.92
C LEU A 640 11.66 2.28 -15.28
N GLY A 641 12.89 1.97 -14.87
CA GLY A 641 13.56 0.71 -15.22
C GLY A 641 13.01 -0.49 -14.47
N GLY A 642 12.77 -0.35 -13.16
CA GLY A 642 12.32 -1.44 -12.30
C GLY A 642 10.83 -1.75 -12.45
N TRP A 643 9.98 -0.73 -12.36
CA TRP A 643 8.53 -0.91 -12.20
C TRP A 643 7.73 -0.59 -13.45
N GLY A 644 8.33 0.12 -14.40
CA GLY A 644 7.57 0.68 -15.52
C GLY A 644 6.55 1.71 -15.02
N LEU A 645 6.96 2.57 -14.09
CA LEU A 645 6.17 3.66 -13.55
C LEU A 645 6.62 4.97 -14.23
N PRO A 646 5.75 5.64 -15.02
CA PRO A 646 6.08 6.90 -15.69
C PRO A 646 6.43 8.02 -14.72
N ILE A 647 7.44 8.82 -15.09
CA ILE A 647 7.85 10.03 -14.37
C ILE A 647 7.48 11.25 -15.20
N GLY A 648 6.82 12.22 -14.59
CA GLY A 648 6.49 13.51 -15.16
C GLY A 648 7.36 14.60 -14.57
N GLU A 649 7.90 15.48 -15.41
CA GLU A 649 8.78 16.56 -14.95
C GLU A 649 8.37 17.89 -15.58
N MET A 650 8.71 18.97 -14.88
CA MET A 650 8.41 20.35 -15.28
C MET A 650 6.94 20.62 -15.60
N PHE A 651 6.01 19.91 -14.96
CA PHE A 651 4.58 20.21 -15.08
C PHE A 651 4.28 21.61 -14.51
N ASP A 652 3.44 22.38 -15.19
CA ASP A 652 2.95 23.65 -14.64
C ASP A 652 1.83 23.38 -13.63
N LEU A 653 2.20 23.32 -12.36
CA LEU A 653 1.29 23.02 -11.24
C LEU A 653 0.76 24.29 -10.55
N GLU A 654 1.08 25.49 -11.05
CA GLU A 654 0.72 26.75 -10.39
C GLU A 654 -0.79 26.98 -10.41
N ALA A 655 -1.38 27.01 -11.62
CA ALA A 655 -2.82 27.18 -11.79
C ALA A 655 -3.61 26.00 -11.18
N LEU A 656 -3.01 24.81 -11.13
CA LEU A 656 -3.61 23.64 -10.50
C LEU A 656 -3.67 23.81 -8.99
N SER A 657 -2.56 24.22 -8.35
CA SER A 657 -2.52 24.51 -6.92
C SER A 657 -3.50 25.62 -6.54
N ASP A 658 -3.60 26.68 -7.35
CA ASP A 658 -4.57 27.75 -7.15
C ASP A 658 -6.01 27.22 -7.19
N LYS A 659 -6.36 26.42 -8.21
CA LYS A 659 -7.69 25.82 -8.33
C LYS A 659 -7.98 24.83 -7.21
N CYS A 660 -7.01 24.01 -6.79
CA CYS A 660 -7.17 23.11 -5.66
C CYS A 660 -7.44 23.86 -4.34
N ARG A 661 -6.74 24.98 -4.11
CA ARG A 661 -6.97 25.85 -2.95
C ARG A 661 -8.33 26.52 -3.00
N GLU A 662 -8.72 27.07 -4.15
CA GLU A 662 -10.04 27.67 -4.38
C GLU A 662 -11.18 26.69 -4.06
N LEU A 663 -11.06 25.44 -4.50
CA LEU A 663 -12.08 24.40 -4.31
C LEU A 663 -11.98 23.66 -2.96
N GLY A 664 -10.90 23.87 -2.20
CA GLY A 664 -10.58 23.05 -1.03
C GLY A 664 -10.44 21.57 -1.36
N ARG A 665 -10.03 21.23 -2.60
CA ARG A 665 -9.97 19.86 -3.12
C ARG A 665 -8.68 19.63 -3.89
N TRP A 666 -7.92 18.63 -3.46
CA TRP A 666 -6.57 18.32 -3.98
C TRP A 666 -6.52 17.08 -4.88
N THR A 667 -7.69 16.62 -5.30
CA THR A 667 -7.88 15.53 -6.25
C THR A 667 -8.69 16.01 -7.45
N PHE A 668 -8.38 15.47 -8.62
CA PHE A 668 -8.95 15.89 -9.89
C PHE A 668 -8.86 14.75 -10.90
N PHE A 669 -9.65 14.80 -11.97
CA PHE A 669 -9.47 13.89 -13.09
C PHE A 669 -8.34 14.41 -13.97
N VAL A 670 -7.42 13.55 -14.38
CA VAL A 670 -6.35 13.90 -15.31
C VAL A 670 -6.58 13.16 -16.61
N SER A 671 -6.43 13.89 -17.71
CA SER A 671 -6.27 13.31 -19.04
C SER A 671 -4.97 13.81 -19.65
N SER A 672 -4.08 12.90 -20.02
CA SER A 672 -2.82 13.21 -20.68
C SER A 672 -2.62 12.25 -21.85
N VAL A 673 -2.47 12.82 -23.05
CA VAL A 673 -2.28 12.06 -24.29
C VAL A 673 -0.99 12.50 -24.97
N PRO A 674 0.13 11.81 -24.71
CA PRO A 674 1.40 12.08 -25.35
C PRO A 674 1.38 12.05 -26.88
N LEU A 675 2.42 12.58 -27.50
CA LEU A 675 2.60 12.54 -28.95
C LEU A 675 2.74 11.09 -29.43
N LYS A 676 2.12 10.81 -30.59
CA LYS A 676 2.18 9.51 -31.28
C LYS A 676 3.49 9.36 -32.06
N VAL A 677 4.59 9.31 -31.33
CA VAL A 677 5.94 9.09 -31.87
C VAL A 677 6.32 7.63 -31.61
N PRO A 678 6.34 6.76 -32.64
CA PRO A 678 6.61 5.34 -32.45
C PRO A 678 7.97 5.11 -31.79
N GLY A 679 7.98 4.37 -30.68
CA GLY A 679 9.20 4.15 -29.89
C GLY A 679 9.73 5.43 -29.21
N GLY A 680 8.87 6.43 -28.99
CA GLY A 680 9.22 7.68 -28.33
C GLY A 680 9.83 7.46 -26.94
N VAL A 681 10.89 8.19 -26.65
CA VAL A 681 11.64 8.12 -25.38
C VAL A 681 10.96 8.90 -24.27
N ALA A 682 10.53 10.12 -24.61
CA ALA A 682 9.81 11.04 -23.74
C ALA A 682 8.87 11.87 -24.63
N SER A 683 7.88 12.52 -24.04
CA SER A 683 6.91 13.30 -24.80
C SER A 683 6.28 14.40 -23.97
N PRO A 684 5.97 15.57 -24.58
CA PRO A 684 5.08 16.55 -23.97
C PRO A 684 3.77 15.88 -23.52
N PRO A 685 3.26 16.21 -22.34
CA PRO A 685 2.19 15.43 -21.74
C PRO A 685 0.83 15.70 -22.38
N ASN A 686 0.58 16.89 -22.93
CA ASN A 686 -0.75 17.33 -23.37
C ASN A 686 -1.80 17.03 -22.28
N ALA A 687 -1.49 17.43 -21.05
CA ALA A 687 -2.21 17.10 -19.84
C ALA A 687 -3.18 18.21 -19.43
N VAL A 688 -4.36 17.77 -19.01
CA VAL A 688 -5.40 18.63 -18.45
C VAL A 688 -5.94 18.00 -17.16
N ALA A 689 -6.01 18.82 -16.10
CA ALA A 689 -6.78 18.52 -14.91
C ALA A 689 -8.23 19.00 -15.10
N ILE A 690 -9.19 18.18 -14.67
CA ILE A 690 -10.63 18.44 -14.80
C ILE A 690 -11.29 18.23 -13.42
N PHE A 691 -12.06 19.22 -12.98
CA PHE A 691 -12.69 19.29 -11.66
C PHE A 691 -14.20 19.18 -11.71
#